data_AF-A0AAN8ELL7-F1
#
_entry.id   AF-A0AAN8ELL7-F1
#
_cell.length_a   1.000
_cell.length_b   1.000
_cell.length_c   1.000
_cell.angle_alpha   90.00
_cell.angle_beta   90.00
_cell.angle_gamma   90.00
#
_symmetry.space_group_name_H-M   'P 1'
#
loop_
_entity.id
_entity.type
_entity.pdbx_description
1 polymer ?
#
loop_
_entity_poly.entity_id
_entity_poly.type
_entity_poly.pdbx_seq_one_letter_code
_entity_poly.pdbx_strand_id
1 'polypeptide(L)'
;MPTFKWAEESFLIAEVRQQAWQDCKDPLAVALDAIFNCDACDQKQSVGLISYSPQLWNQAANLIPQHPSIVGTVIYTDISSADSLHPSPIPTLRHIAGPPSNNNKSPLPRTDTLTAYSYASATTYTFATPLTHGYHSTSEALSHTRNLTFLKKLMNGPYFDLEAIWDEHTYYEFEARDVERTMSTMVMEPYVNHVPTMTGGIGRTALTSFYAHHFIFANPADTQLELISRTVGIDRVVDEFIFKFSHDREIPWLLPGVPPTHAWIEVPFTAIVNMRGDRLYHEHIAWDQATVLRQAGLLGEYLAWPRGVAVEGREKEAGEGRLEWEYRVPTAGVDIARKMRDKGCVGSNGMFGFGVREREGLEVFLQVLAELALVMSVLSDSLEPLKVRRARTSGRQHPISARQWKEECLDLFLEPGLQSDLRVLERTSGKRQNGTPRTKSRASTNSTLVTEDDGAQPIGCGKSADVPVKDTTEDEVLTAVEIKNANQLRHILPCAADLVAFQIPQKGSWSCLSVTQDVFDALCIQLDVFPAFRDTVMNMGHRKLETEISPPPLRWQSIAEPDDTWATYSWETCYTLRYIQQNYRPGGRPWSLRQFAVYNKCDLDSNCSSWILVAPPEDVQSEFRDLAGHGYSNMLETGVEMHLSFIDTAVAYFRLYLAYLTTEIDEHNRLIKFADPMDDCLVDLAAEGTRLKLKTLEDDVTDAMLALEANKEVVCALLRMWRCCRVPVGTDEDEFSVVAILADRVRDIDAFIRQLQSLRDKLLTCTQIVSSFSELSNGLSLQRLAETARMEGERTMALTVRAQQDAAAVKALTVVALIYLPSTVVLNFFSTSLIDFPDGKPVLAAQWWLFLVIGGPLTVITVFAWHLWVRTHMLEPHHQASGKWWFWRRERVKDAEKV
;
A
#
# COMPACT_ATOMS: atom_id res chain seq x y z
N MET A 1 -16.78 -16.84 1.75
CA MET A 1 -18.14 -17.05 1.20
C MET A 1 -19.14 -16.37 2.14
N PRO A 2 -20.22 -15.74 1.64
CA PRO A 2 -21.20 -15.03 2.48
C PRO A 2 -21.74 -15.84 3.67
N THR A 3 -21.81 -17.16 3.52
CA THR A 3 -22.17 -18.12 4.57
C THR A 3 -21.34 -18.00 5.85
N PHE A 4 -20.02 -17.84 5.71
CA PHE A 4 -19.11 -17.72 6.86
C PHE A 4 -19.36 -16.43 7.63
N LYS A 5 -19.57 -15.33 6.91
CA LYS A 5 -19.88 -14.02 7.49
C LYS A 5 -21.18 -14.05 8.29
N TRP A 6 -22.22 -14.66 7.75
CA TRP A 6 -23.50 -14.80 8.47
C TRP A 6 -23.42 -15.78 9.65
N ALA A 7 -22.57 -16.79 9.58
CA ALA A 7 -22.31 -17.67 10.73
C ALA A 7 -21.60 -16.94 11.87
N GLU A 8 -20.66 -16.03 11.57
CA GLU A 8 -20.02 -15.16 12.58
C GLU A 8 -21.05 -14.22 13.25
N GLU A 9 -22.14 -13.86 12.57
CA GLU A 9 -23.27 -13.13 13.15
C GLU A 9 -24.16 -13.99 14.07
N SER A 10 -23.73 -15.21 14.38
CA SER A 10 -24.44 -16.23 15.18
C SER A 10 -25.75 -16.72 14.56
N PHE A 11 -25.84 -16.72 13.23
CA PHE A 11 -26.95 -17.36 12.52
C PHE A 11 -26.58 -18.78 12.06
N LEU A 12 -27.52 -19.72 12.15
CA LEU A 12 -27.43 -20.99 11.43
C LEU A 12 -27.76 -20.76 9.95
N ILE A 13 -26.88 -21.21 9.06
CA ILE A 13 -26.98 -20.93 7.61
C ILE A 13 -27.17 -22.21 6.82
N ALA A 14 -28.15 -22.21 5.91
CA ALA A 14 -28.27 -23.19 4.84
C ALA A 14 -28.04 -22.51 3.49
N GLU A 15 -27.09 -23.02 2.70
CA GLU A 15 -26.79 -22.50 1.36
C GLU A 15 -27.56 -23.29 0.30
N VAL A 16 -28.45 -22.62 -0.44
CA VAL A 16 -29.13 -23.21 -1.60
C VAL A 16 -28.44 -22.79 -2.88
N ARG A 17 -27.77 -23.74 -3.53
CA ARG A 17 -27.05 -23.50 -4.79
C ARG A 17 -27.94 -23.69 -6.01
N GLN A 18 -27.54 -23.11 -7.15
CA GLN A 18 -28.28 -23.20 -8.40
C GLN A 18 -28.54 -24.65 -8.84
N GLN A 19 -27.61 -25.59 -8.59
CA GLN A 19 -27.79 -27.00 -8.93
C GLN A 19 -28.98 -27.64 -8.19
N ALA A 20 -29.29 -27.22 -6.97
CA ALA A 20 -30.38 -27.79 -6.18
C ALA A 20 -31.75 -27.60 -6.85
N TRP A 21 -31.91 -26.54 -7.66
CA TRP A 21 -33.12 -26.26 -8.42
C TRP A 21 -33.31 -27.17 -9.64
N GLN A 22 -32.26 -27.89 -10.06
CA GLN A 22 -32.35 -28.91 -11.12
C GLN A 22 -32.83 -30.25 -10.55
N ASP A 23 -32.37 -30.59 -9.35
CA ASP A 23 -32.59 -31.90 -8.72
C ASP A 23 -33.83 -31.95 -7.81
N CYS A 24 -34.28 -30.79 -7.29
CA CYS A 24 -35.39 -30.70 -6.35
C CYS A 24 -36.41 -29.65 -6.78
N LYS A 25 -37.71 -29.98 -6.67
CA LYS A 25 -38.82 -29.05 -6.95
C LYS A 25 -38.94 -27.93 -5.91
N ASP A 26 -38.60 -28.22 -4.66
CA ASP A 26 -38.60 -27.26 -3.57
C ASP A 26 -37.32 -27.38 -2.72
N PRO A 27 -36.23 -26.76 -3.18
CA PRO A 27 -34.98 -26.73 -2.42
C PRO A 27 -35.09 -25.97 -1.08
N LEU A 28 -36.06 -25.06 -0.95
CA LEU A 28 -36.24 -24.26 0.26
C LEU A 28 -36.79 -25.13 1.41
N ALA A 29 -37.73 -26.03 1.11
CA ALA A 29 -38.24 -26.99 2.10
C ALA A 29 -37.10 -27.82 2.73
N VAL A 30 -36.20 -28.36 1.89
CA VAL A 30 -35.06 -29.16 2.35
C VAL A 30 -34.11 -28.33 3.23
N ALA A 31 -33.85 -27.08 2.85
CA ALA A 31 -33.01 -26.18 3.63
C ALA A 31 -33.65 -25.81 4.98
N LEU A 32 -34.96 -25.54 5.00
CA LEU A 32 -35.71 -25.24 6.22
C LEU A 32 -35.76 -26.45 7.15
N ASP A 33 -36.01 -27.64 6.62
CA ASP A 33 -35.98 -28.89 7.39
C ASP A 33 -34.59 -29.12 8.01
N ALA A 34 -33.51 -28.84 7.27
CA ALA A 34 -32.15 -28.93 7.80
C ALA A 34 -31.89 -27.94 8.95
N ILE A 35 -32.38 -26.70 8.82
CA ILE A 35 -32.28 -25.66 9.86
C ILE A 35 -33.08 -26.08 11.11
N PHE A 36 -34.34 -26.49 10.95
CA PHE A 36 -35.21 -26.83 12.09
C PHE A 36 -34.85 -28.15 12.77
N ASN A 37 -34.20 -29.08 12.06
CA ASN A 37 -33.71 -30.31 12.66
C ASN A 37 -32.29 -30.17 13.26
N CYS A 38 -31.63 -29.02 13.10
CA CYS A 38 -30.33 -28.81 13.71
C CYS A 38 -30.47 -28.50 15.21
N ASP A 39 -29.73 -29.21 16.06
CA ASP A 39 -29.74 -29.01 17.52
C ASP A 39 -29.06 -27.70 17.94
N ALA A 40 -28.19 -27.13 17.09
CA ALA A 40 -27.51 -25.85 17.35
C ALA A 40 -28.40 -24.62 17.10
N CYS A 41 -29.65 -24.79 16.64
CA CYS A 41 -30.58 -23.69 16.39
C CYS A 41 -31.53 -23.50 17.57
N ASP A 42 -31.31 -22.47 18.39
CA ASP A 42 -32.16 -22.16 19.54
C ASP A 42 -33.55 -21.64 19.13
N GLN A 43 -33.62 -20.86 18.04
CA GLN A 43 -34.85 -20.23 17.55
C GLN A 43 -35.30 -20.83 16.22
N LYS A 44 -36.17 -21.84 16.29
CA LYS A 44 -36.68 -22.59 15.13
C LYS A 44 -37.99 -22.01 14.54
N GLN A 45 -38.22 -20.71 14.68
CA GLN A 45 -39.52 -20.08 14.38
C GLN A 45 -39.50 -19.17 13.16
N SER A 46 -38.37 -18.51 12.88
CA SER A 46 -38.25 -17.48 11.85
C SER A 46 -36.94 -17.63 11.09
N VAL A 47 -36.99 -17.45 9.77
CA VAL A 47 -35.85 -17.55 8.86
C VAL A 47 -35.83 -16.33 7.93
N GLY A 48 -34.65 -15.74 7.75
CA GLY A 48 -34.40 -14.73 6.73
C GLY A 48 -33.89 -15.38 5.44
N LEU A 49 -34.41 -14.97 4.29
CA LEU A 49 -33.93 -15.45 2.99
C LEU A 49 -33.12 -14.37 2.27
N ILE A 50 -31.91 -14.69 1.83
CA ILE A 50 -31.04 -13.76 1.09
C ILE A 50 -30.75 -14.34 -0.28
N SER A 51 -31.09 -13.60 -1.34
CA SER A 51 -30.73 -13.93 -2.71
C SER A 51 -29.64 -13.01 -3.23
N TYR A 52 -28.45 -13.58 -3.45
CA TYR A 52 -27.32 -12.90 -4.11
C TYR A 52 -27.41 -12.94 -5.65
N SER A 53 -28.52 -13.41 -6.22
CA SER A 53 -28.77 -13.43 -7.67
C SER A 53 -30.23 -13.05 -7.97
N PRO A 54 -30.48 -12.16 -8.95
CA PRO A 54 -31.84 -11.83 -9.37
C PRO A 54 -32.54 -13.02 -10.04
N GLN A 55 -31.81 -13.89 -10.73
CA GLN A 55 -32.38 -15.08 -11.38
C GLN A 55 -32.83 -16.12 -10.36
N LEU A 56 -32.01 -16.39 -9.34
CA LEU A 56 -32.38 -17.31 -8.26
C LEU A 56 -33.54 -16.76 -7.41
N TRP A 57 -33.58 -15.44 -7.21
CA TRP A 57 -34.73 -14.79 -6.56
C TRP A 57 -36.03 -15.10 -7.31
N ASN A 58 -36.03 -14.93 -8.63
CA ASN A 58 -37.21 -15.15 -9.45
C ASN A 58 -37.72 -16.61 -9.39
N GLN A 59 -36.83 -17.58 -9.16
CA GLN A 59 -37.21 -18.98 -8.92
C GLN A 59 -37.79 -19.17 -7.51
N ALA A 60 -37.15 -18.57 -6.50
CA ALA A 60 -37.55 -18.71 -5.10
C ALA A 60 -38.85 -17.98 -4.74
N ALA A 61 -39.12 -16.83 -5.36
CA ALA A 61 -40.24 -15.94 -4.99
C ALA A 61 -41.61 -16.65 -4.99
N ASN A 62 -41.83 -17.58 -5.93
CA ASN A 62 -43.10 -18.32 -6.06
C ASN A 62 -43.29 -19.39 -4.96
N LEU A 63 -42.22 -19.81 -4.29
CA LEU A 63 -42.26 -20.81 -3.22
C LEU A 63 -42.43 -20.17 -1.83
N ILE A 64 -42.14 -18.89 -1.68
CA ILE A 64 -42.25 -18.16 -0.39
C ILE A 64 -43.64 -18.32 0.27
N PRO A 65 -44.78 -18.21 -0.43
CA PRO A 65 -46.10 -18.41 0.20
C PRO A 65 -46.31 -19.79 0.84
N GLN A 66 -45.53 -20.80 0.43
CA GLN A 66 -45.61 -22.17 0.96
C GLN A 66 -44.82 -22.33 2.26
N HIS A 67 -43.94 -21.37 2.58
CA HIS A 67 -42.99 -21.41 3.69
C HIS A 67 -43.18 -20.21 4.64
N PRO A 68 -44.20 -20.24 5.53
CA PRO A 68 -44.54 -19.11 6.40
C PRO A 68 -43.47 -18.79 7.45
N SER A 69 -42.52 -19.68 7.68
CA SER A 69 -41.36 -19.45 8.54
C SER A 69 -40.35 -18.46 7.95
N ILE A 70 -40.40 -18.19 6.64
CA ILE A 70 -39.58 -17.14 6.02
C ILE A 70 -40.24 -15.79 6.29
N VAL A 71 -39.63 -14.97 7.15
CA VAL A 71 -40.24 -13.73 7.67
C VAL A 71 -39.79 -12.46 6.92
N GLY A 72 -38.68 -12.53 6.18
CA GLY A 72 -38.16 -11.40 5.43
C GLY A 72 -37.18 -11.84 4.35
N THR A 73 -37.11 -11.08 3.26
CA THR A 73 -36.22 -11.38 2.13
C THR A 73 -35.27 -10.23 1.79
N VAL A 74 -34.05 -10.56 1.38
CA VAL A 74 -33.04 -9.62 0.88
C VAL A 74 -32.67 -10.01 -0.54
N ILE A 75 -32.61 -9.05 -1.45
CA ILE A 75 -32.33 -9.29 -2.87
C ILE A 75 -31.23 -8.35 -3.36
N TYR A 76 -30.18 -8.92 -3.96
CA TYR A 76 -29.18 -8.18 -4.72
C TYR A 76 -29.52 -8.23 -6.20
N THR A 77 -29.58 -7.08 -6.86
CA THR A 77 -29.97 -6.95 -8.28
C THR A 77 -29.22 -5.81 -8.97
N ASP A 78 -29.15 -5.86 -10.30
CA ASP A 78 -28.72 -4.72 -11.10
C ASP A 78 -29.89 -3.75 -11.32
N ILE A 79 -29.57 -2.48 -11.59
CA ILE A 79 -30.55 -1.49 -12.00
C ILE A 79 -31.35 -1.93 -13.25
N SER A 80 -30.71 -2.64 -14.18
CA SER A 80 -31.34 -3.16 -15.39
C SER A 80 -32.38 -4.26 -15.13
N SER A 81 -32.20 -5.00 -14.03
CA SER A 81 -33.04 -6.17 -13.69
C SER A 81 -34.03 -5.88 -12.57
N ALA A 82 -33.94 -4.72 -11.91
CA ALA A 82 -34.74 -4.37 -10.74
C ALA A 82 -36.26 -4.43 -10.98
N ASP A 83 -36.72 -4.02 -12.16
CA ASP A 83 -38.13 -4.03 -12.55
C ASP A 83 -38.63 -5.43 -12.97
N SER A 84 -37.71 -6.35 -13.27
CA SER A 84 -38.01 -7.73 -13.69
C SER A 84 -38.10 -8.73 -12.51
N LEU A 85 -37.94 -8.25 -11.28
CA LEU A 85 -37.99 -9.09 -10.09
C LEU A 85 -39.44 -9.45 -9.73
N HIS A 86 -39.67 -10.74 -9.45
CA HIS A 86 -40.95 -11.19 -8.92
C HIS A 86 -41.27 -10.50 -7.58
N PRO A 87 -42.54 -10.12 -7.34
CA PRO A 87 -42.96 -9.51 -6.08
C PRO A 87 -42.88 -10.54 -4.94
N SER A 88 -42.53 -10.08 -3.75
CA SER A 88 -42.59 -10.89 -2.53
C SER A 88 -43.88 -10.60 -1.76
N PRO A 89 -44.55 -11.61 -1.19
CA PRO A 89 -45.68 -11.40 -0.29
C PRO A 89 -45.27 -10.93 1.12
N ILE A 90 -43.97 -10.98 1.45
CA ILE A 90 -43.40 -10.63 2.75
C ILE A 90 -42.48 -9.41 2.66
N PRO A 91 -42.13 -8.76 3.78
CA PRO A 91 -41.19 -7.65 3.78
C PRO A 91 -39.89 -7.97 3.02
N THR A 92 -39.46 -7.03 2.18
CA THR A 92 -38.32 -7.20 1.28
C THR A 92 -37.36 -6.01 1.33
N LEU A 93 -36.06 -6.31 1.42
CA LEU A 93 -34.96 -5.37 1.26
C LEU A 93 -34.26 -5.59 -0.09
N ARG A 94 -34.10 -4.54 -0.88
CA ARG A 94 -33.43 -4.60 -2.20
C ARG A 94 -32.16 -3.76 -2.20
N HIS A 95 -31.09 -4.36 -2.68
CA HIS A 95 -29.81 -3.71 -2.96
C HIS A 95 -29.57 -3.68 -4.46
N ILE A 96 -29.58 -2.47 -5.03
CA ILE A 96 -29.52 -2.23 -6.47
C ILE A 96 -28.12 -1.72 -6.83
N ALA A 97 -27.40 -2.47 -7.64
CA ALA A 97 -26.13 -2.03 -8.20
C ALA A 97 -26.34 -1.05 -9.36
N GLY A 98 -25.53 0.01 -9.36
CA GLY A 98 -25.58 1.07 -10.35
C GLY A 98 -26.29 2.34 -9.85
N PRO A 99 -26.10 3.47 -10.56
CA PRO A 99 -26.78 4.71 -10.25
C PRO A 99 -28.30 4.55 -10.43
N PRO A 100 -29.12 5.23 -9.61
CA PRO A 100 -30.56 5.25 -9.81
C PRO A 100 -30.87 5.78 -11.23
N SER A 101 -31.79 5.13 -11.96
CA SER A 101 -32.06 5.52 -13.35
C SER A 101 -32.56 6.97 -13.43
N ASN A 102 -31.96 7.77 -14.31
CA ASN A 102 -32.30 9.18 -14.53
C ASN A 102 -33.77 9.42 -14.93
N ASN A 103 -34.50 8.35 -15.30
CA ASN A 103 -35.90 8.40 -15.74
C ASN A 103 -36.93 8.30 -14.61
N ASN A 104 -36.54 7.93 -13.38
CA ASN A 104 -37.43 7.91 -12.23
C ASN A 104 -37.06 9.02 -11.23
N LYS A 105 -37.73 10.17 -11.35
CA LYS A 105 -37.78 11.22 -10.30
C LYS A 105 -38.47 10.74 -9.01
N SER A 106 -38.94 9.49 -8.97
CA SER A 106 -39.55 8.90 -7.80
C SER A 106 -38.48 8.40 -6.83
N PRO A 107 -38.52 8.78 -5.54
CA PRO A 107 -37.63 8.21 -4.54
C PRO A 107 -37.77 6.68 -4.53
N LEU A 108 -36.64 5.98 -4.36
CA LEU A 108 -36.64 4.52 -4.20
C LEU A 108 -37.66 4.11 -3.14
N PRO A 109 -38.40 3.00 -3.34
CA PRO A 109 -39.46 2.61 -2.41
C PRO A 109 -38.89 2.39 -1.01
N ARG A 110 -39.54 3.02 -0.03
CA ARG A 110 -39.30 2.87 1.41
C ARG A 110 -40.63 2.71 2.13
N THR A 111 -41.28 1.58 1.87
CA THR A 111 -42.51 1.16 2.54
C THR A 111 -42.21 0.06 3.55
N ASP A 112 -43.15 -0.22 4.44
CA ASP A 112 -43.04 -1.33 5.41
C ASP A 112 -42.87 -2.70 4.71
N THR A 113 -43.32 -2.81 3.46
CA THR A 113 -43.23 -4.04 2.65
C THR A 113 -42.00 -4.09 1.74
N LEU A 114 -41.49 -2.95 1.27
CA LEU A 114 -40.38 -2.88 0.33
C LEU A 114 -39.49 -1.68 0.63
N THR A 115 -38.23 -1.95 0.96
CA THR A 115 -37.18 -0.94 1.09
C THR A 115 -36.09 -1.19 0.06
N ALA A 116 -35.74 -0.18 -0.75
CA ALA A 116 -34.68 -0.26 -1.76
C ALA A 116 -33.56 0.74 -1.49
N TYR A 117 -32.32 0.29 -1.70
CA TYR A 117 -31.10 1.09 -1.70
C TYR A 117 -30.37 0.93 -3.03
N SER A 118 -29.82 2.01 -3.56
CA SER A 118 -28.91 1.99 -4.69
C SER A 118 -27.47 2.21 -4.25
N TYR A 119 -26.54 1.62 -5.00
CA TYR A 119 -25.10 1.71 -4.78
C TYR A 119 -24.44 2.17 -6.07
N ALA A 120 -24.24 3.48 -6.19
CA ALA A 120 -23.74 4.09 -7.42
C ALA A 120 -22.34 3.62 -7.82
N SER A 121 -21.48 3.30 -6.84
CA SER A 121 -20.14 2.76 -7.09
C SER A 121 -20.11 1.25 -7.36
N ALA A 122 -21.21 0.53 -7.12
CA ALA A 122 -21.30 -0.90 -7.41
C ALA A 122 -21.69 -1.12 -8.86
N THR A 123 -20.90 -1.89 -9.60
CA THR A 123 -21.10 -2.14 -11.03
C THR A 123 -22.12 -3.25 -11.31
N THR A 124 -22.22 -4.25 -10.43
CA THR A 124 -23.09 -5.42 -10.60
C THR A 124 -23.66 -5.91 -9.27
N TYR A 125 -24.75 -6.67 -9.30
CA TYR A 125 -25.38 -7.30 -8.13
C TYR A 125 -24.45 -8.20 -7.32
N THR A 126 -23.34 -8.66 -7.93
CA THR A 126 -22.32 -9.49 -7.28
C THR A 126 -21.43 -8.71 -6.30
N PHE A 127 -21.67 -7.40 -6.12
CA PHE A 127 -20.85 -6.56 -5.24
C PHE A 127 -20.74 -7.03 -3.79
N ALA A 128 -21.73 -7.80 -3.32
CA ALA A 128 -21.73 -8.36 -1.98
C ALA A 128 -21.21 -9.80 -1.90
N THR A 129 -20.72 -10.37 -3.00
CA THR A 129 -20.19 -11.73 -3.07
C THR A 129 -18.66 -11.67 -3.15
N PRO A 130 -17.93 -12.04 -2.08
CA PRO A 130 -16.47 -12.04 -2.08
C PRO A 130 -15.90 -12.93 -3.20
N LEU A 131 -14.68 -12.60 -3.66
CA LEU A 131 -13.96 -13.32 -4.72
C LEU A 131 -14.60 -13.22 -6.13
N THR A 132 -15.58 -12.33 -6.32
CA THR A 132 -16.11 -12.00 -7.64
C THR A 132 -15.52 -10.69 -8.15
N HIS A 133 -15.39 -10.53 -9.47
CA HIS A 133 -14.89 -9.28 -10.08
C HIS A 133 -15.77 -8.07 -9.75
N GLY A 134 -17.05 -8.29 -9.44
CA GLY A 134 -17.98 -7.23 -9.05
C GLY A 134 -17.88 -6.82 -7.58
N TYR A 135 -17.13 -7.55 -6.73
CA TYR A 135 -17.04 -7.32 -5.29
C TYR A 135 -16.58 -5.91 -4.97
N HIS A 136 -17.31 -5.22 -4.09
CA HIS A 136 -16.99 -3.88 -3.64
C HIS A 136 -17.14 -3.78 -2.13
N SER A 137 -16.02 -3.78 -1.40
CA SER A 137 -15.96 -3.88 0.07
C SER A 137 -16.84 -2.86 0.80
N THR A 138 -16.76 -1.58 0.44
CA THR A 138 -17.54 -0.51 1.10
C THR A 138 -19.05 -0.68 0.92
N SER A 139 -19.49 -0.93 -0.32
CA SER A 139 -20.90 -1.16 -0.65
C SER A 139 -21.41 -2.43 0.00
N GLU A 140 -20.60 -3.49 0.04
CA GLU A 140 -20.91 -4.73 0.74
C GLU A 140 -21.11 -4.48 2.23
N ALA A 141 -20.15 -3.82 2.90
CA ALA A 141 -20.22 -3.51 4.33
C ALA A 141 -21.48 -2.70 4.67
N LEU A 142 -21.80 -1.67 3.89
CA LEU A 142 -23.03 -0.88 4.05
C LEU A 142 -24.29 -1.72 3.82
N SER A 143 -24.30 -2.57 2.79
CA SER A 143 -25.43 -3.46 2.50
C SER A 143 -25.65 -4.49 3.62
N HIS A 144 -24.57 -4.98 4.22
CA HIS A 144 -24.62 -5.95 5.32
C HIS A 144 -25.21 -5.35 6.58
N THR A 145 -24.78 -4.15 7.00
CA THR A 145 -25.38 -3.44 8.14
C THR A 145 -26.88 -3.18 7.92
N ARG A 146 -27.28 -2.86 6.68
CA ARG A 146 -28.70 -2.73 6.30
C ARG A 146 -29.44 -4.07 6.37
N ASN A 147 -28.81 -5.17 5.95
CA ASN A 147 -29.37 -6.51 6.08
C ASN A 147 -29.60 -6.89 7.54
N LEU A 148 -28.62 -6.64 8.42
CA LEU A 148 -28.75 -6.93 9.85
C LEU A 148 -29.88 -6.12 10.48
N THR A 149 -29.94 -4.81 10.19
CA THR A 149 -31.01 -3.92 10.69
C THR A 149 -32.39 -4.42 10.27
N PHE A 150 -32.50 -4.92 9.04
CA PHE A 150 -33.74 -5.42 8.47
C PHE A 150 -34.13 -6.82 9.00
N LEU A 151 -33.23 -7.80 8.90
CA LEU A 151 -33.51 -9.20 9.25
C LEU A 151 -33.59 -9.42 10.76
N LYS A 152 -32.69 -8.85 11.58
CA LYS A 152 -32.74 -9.03 13.04
C LYS A 152 -34.07 -8.53 13.62
N LYS A 153 -34.62 -7.44 13.07
CA LYS A 153 -35.94 -6.91 13.45
C LYS A 153 -37.07 -7.90 13.14
N LEU A 154 -37.02 -8.58 12.00
CA LEU A 154 -38.07 -9.52 11.56
C LEU A 154 -37.95 -10.88 12.25
N MET A 155 -36.72 -11.33 12.47
CA MET A 155 -36.41 -12.60 13.12
C MET A 155 -36.40 -12.51 14.66
N ASN A 156 -36.35 -11.28 15.20
CA ASN A 156 -36.22 -10.96 16.63
C ASN A 156 -34.91 -11.47 17.25
N GLY A 157 -33.79 -11.29 16.54
CA GLY A 157 -32.46 -11.66 17.01
C GLY A 157 -31.54 -12.19 15.90
N PRO A 158 -30.33 -12.63 16.26
CA PRO A 158 -29.73 -12.55 17.60
C PRO A 158 -29.24 -11.12 17.92
N TYR A 159 -29.40 -10.72 19.19
CA TYR A 159 -28.93 -9.44 19.72
C TYR A 159 -27.83 -9.69 20.75
N PHE A 160 -26.77 -8.90 20.67
CA PHE A 160 -25.61 -8.97 21.55
C PHE A 160 -25.42 -7.64 22.25
N ASP A 161 -24.88 -7.67 23.46
CA ASP A 161 -24.46 -6.48 24.18
C ASP A 161 -23.11 -6.01 23.62
N LEU A 162 -23.17 -5.18 22.58
CA LEU A 162 -21.97 -4.70 21.87
C LEU A 162 -21.08 -3.83 22.76
N GLU A 163 -21.65 -3.15 23.76
CA GLU A 163 -20.88 -2.37 24.72
C GLU A 163 -20.06 -3.28 25.62
N ALA A 164 -20.70 -4.32 26.17
CA ALA A 164 -20.00 -5.30 27.01
C ALA A 164 -18.86 -6.01 26.25
N ILE A 165 -19.07 -6.35 24.97
CA ILE A 165 -18.02 -6.96 24.14
C ILE A 165 -16.84 -6.01 23.95
N TRP A 166 -17.11 -4.72 23.71
CA TRP A 166 -16.06 -3.73 23.52
C TRP A 166 -15.32 -3.40 24.83
N ASP A 167 -16.04 -3.28 25.94
CA ASP A 167 -15.46 -3.03 27.25
C ASP A 167 -14.59 -4.22 27.70
N GLU A 168 -14.99 -5.46 27.39
CA GLU A 168 -14.16 -6.65 27.62
C GLU A 168 -12.87 -6.62 26.76
N HIS A 169 -13.00 -6.28 25.48
CA HIS A 169 -11.84 -6.20 24.57
C HIS A 169 -10.80 -5.20 25.09
N THR A 170 -11.23 -3.98 25.37
CA THR A 170 -10.36 -2.90 25.85
C THR A 170 -9.78 -3.18 27.24
N TYR A 171 -10.51 -3.86 28.12
CA TYR A 171 -9.99 -4.35 29.39
C TYR A 171 -8.77 -5.26 29.18
N TYR A 172 -8.84 -6.21 28.24
CA TYR A 172 -7.71 -7.09 27.96
C TYR A 172 -6.52 -6.36 27.32
N GLU A 173 -6.76 -5.35 26.48
CA GLU A 173 -5.70 -4.58 25.83
C GLU A 173 -4.94 -3.66 26.79
N PHE A 174 -5.66 -2.91 27.64
CA PHE A 174 -5.07 -1.81 28.40
C PHE A 174 -4.86 -2.13 29.88
N GLU A 175 -5.77 -2.88 30.50
CA GLU A 175 -5.73 -3.17 31.94
C GLU A 175 -5.06 -4.51 32.23
N ALA A 176 -5.59 -5.62 31.67
CA ALA A 176 -5.00 -6.94 31.88
C ALA A 176 -3.71 -7.17 31.06
N ARG A 177 -3.58 -6.45 29.93
CA ARG A 177 -2.46 -6.55 28.98
C ARG A 177 -2.19 -8.01 28.53
N ASP A 178 -3.24 -8.70 28.09
CA ASP A 178 -3.23 -10.11 27.74
C ASP A 178 -3.57 -10.33 26.25
N VAL A 179 -2.53 -10.59 25.45
CA VAL A 179 -2.67 -10.81 24.00
C VAL A 179 -3.59 -11.99 23.68
N GLU A 180 -3.51 -13.10 24.42
CA GLU A 180 -4.29 -14.31 24.12
C GLU A 180 -5.78 -14.03 24.35
N ARG A 181 -6.11 -13.39 25.47
CA ARG A 181 -7.50 -13.02 25.78
C ARG A 181 -8.03 -11.95 24.84
N THR A 182 -7.26 -10.92 24.51
CA THR A 182 -7.63 -9.94 23.49
C THR A 182 -7.96 -10.64 22.17
N MET A 183 -7.07 -11.50 21.67
CA MET A 183 -7.30 -12.22 20.43
C MET A 183 -8.49 -13.20 20.51
N SER A 184 -8.86 -13.69 21.70
CA SER A 184 -10.00 -14.60 21.89
C SER A 184 -11.36 -13.93 21.66
N THR A 185 -11.45 -12.61 21.88
CA THR A 185 -12.66 -11.79 21.65
C THR A 185 -12.89 -11.45 20.17
N MET A 186 -11.93 -11.75 19.30
CA MET A 186 -11.97 -11.41 17.88
C MET A 186 -12.43 -12.59 17.00
N VAL A 187 -12.91 -12.28 15.79
CA VAL A 187 -13.28 -13.27 14.76
C VAL A 187 -12.06 -14.00 14.18
N MET A 188 -12.29 -14.87 13.17
CA MET A 188 -11.23 -15.67 12.53
C MET A 188 -10.32 -14.86 11.63
N GLU A 189 -10.82 -13.82 10.96
CA GLU A 189 -10.04 -12.89 10.13
C GLU A 189 -10.26 -11.45 10.61
N PRO A 190 -9.70 -11.05 11.77
CA PRO A 190 -9.88 -9.71 12.30
C PRO A 190 -8.96 -8.70 11.61
N TYR A 191 -9.24 -7.41 11.79
CA TYR A 191 -8.42 -6.34 11.24
C TYR A 191 -8.40 -5.09 12.13
N VAL A 192 -7.23 -4.51 12.37
CA VAL A 192 -7.10 -3.22 13.07
C VAL A 192 -6.35 -2.24 12.18
N ASN A 193 -6.84 -1.00 12.12
CA ASN A 193 -6.20 0.12 11.45
C ASN A 193 -6.13 1.35 12.34
N HIS A 194 -4.91 1.68 12.75
CA HIS A 194 -4.57 2.99 13.25
C HIS A 194 -4.34 3.93 12.06
N VAL A 195 -5.39 4.65 11.66
CA VAL A 195 -5.45 5.40 10.40
C VAL A 195 -4.28 6.37 10.21
N PRO A 196 -3.85 7.17 11.20
CA PRO A 196 -2.81 8.17 11.00
C PRO A 196 -1.40 7.61 10.81
N THR A 197 -1.12 6.43 11.37
CA THR A 197 0.21 5.79 11.29
C THR A 197 0.21 4.56 10.39
N MET A 198 -0.94 4.16 9.85
CA MET A 198 -1.14 2.93 9.08
C MET A 198 -0.63 1.68 9.81
N THR A 199 -0.70 1.67 11.14
CA THR A 199 -0.29 0.52 11.97
C THR A 199 -1.48 -0.37 12.32
N GLY A 200 -1.21 -1.62 12.67
CA GLY A 200 -2.22 -2.63 12.95
C GLY A 200 -1.88 -3.96 12.29
N GLY A 201 -2.89 -4.71 11.86
CA GLY A 201 -2.71 -6.01 11.23
C GLY A 201 -4.00 -6.61 10.69
N ILE A 202 -3.89 -7.43 9.63
CA ILE A 202 -4.99 -8.19 9.04
C ILE A 202 -4.79 -9.68 9.32
N GLY A 203 -5.84 -10.34 9.80
CA GLY A 203 -5.82 -11.74 10.19
C GLY A 203 -5.17 -11.97 11.55
N ARG A 204 -5.47 -13.12 12.16
CA ARG A 204 -5.07 -13.41 13.54
C ARG A 204 -3.56 -13.42 13.74
N THR A 205 -2.80 -13.98 12.80
CA THR A 205 -1.34 -14.10 12.93
C THR A 205 -0.65 -12.74 12.97
N ALA A 206 -0.94 -11.87 11.98
CA ALA A 206 -0.33 -10.55 11.92
C ALA A 206 -0.77 -9.69 13.10
N LEU A 207 -2.05 -9.75 13.48
CA LEU A 207 -2.58 -8.95 14.57
C LEU A 207 -2.07 -9.41 15.95
N THR A 208 -1.91 -10.73 16.16
CA THR A 208 -1.26 -11.26 17.38
C THR A 208 0.17 -10.73 17.51
N SER A 209 0.94 -10.75 16.42
CA SER A 209 2.30 -10.21 16.39
C SER A 209 2.31 -8.72 16.68
N PHE A 210 1.38 -7.96 16.08
CA PHE A 210 1.23 -6.52 16.32
C PHE A 210 0.92 -6.23 17.80
N TYR A 211 -0.06 -6.92 18.38
CA TYR A 211 -0.42 -6.75 19.79
C TYR A 211 0.72 -7.10 20.74
N ALA A 212 1.43 -8.22 20.49
CA ALA A 212 2.50 -8.69 21.34
C ALA A 212 3.76 -7.80 21.28
N HIS A 213 4.08 -7.21 20.12
CA HIS A 213 5.38 -6.57 19.91
C HIS A 213 5.31 -5.05 19.74
N HIS A 214 4.15 -4.49 19.38
CA HIS A 214 4.05 -3.10 18.97
C HIS A 214 2.92 -2.30 19.64
N PHE A 215 2.00 -2.94 20.37
CA PHE A 215 0.83 -2.27 20.95
C PHE A 215 0.68 -2.48 22.47
N ILE A 216 0.18 -3.64 22.91
CA ILE A 216 -0.29 -3.88 24.30
C ILE A 216 0.78 -3.52 25.34
N PHE A 217 2.01 -3.99 25.12
CA PHE A 217 3.13 -3.76 26.05
C PHE A 217 3.91 -2.47 25.79
N ALA A 218 3.66 -1.80 24.65
CA ALA A 218 4.30 -0.52 24.29
C ALA A 218 3.64 0.68 24.97
N ASN A 219 2.41 0.52 25.50
CA ASN A 219 1.69 1.58 26.18
C ASN A 219 2.33 1.93 27.55
N PRO A 220 2.53 3.22 27.87
CA PRO A 220 2.94 3.69 29.18
C PRO A 220 2.10 3.13 30.33
N ALA A 221 2.66 3.11 31.54
CA ALA A 221 1.96 2.57 32.71
C ALA A 221 0.81 3.47 33.17
N ASP A 222 0.90 4.78 32.88
CA ASP A 222 -0.08 5.80 33.24
C ASP A 222 -1.10 6.10 32.12
N THR A 223 -1.14 5.25 31.08
CA THR A 223 -2.11 5.38 29.99
C THR A 223 -3.55 5.36 30.51
N GLN A 224 -4.35 6.32 30.07
CA GLN A 224 -5.77 6.43 30.42
C GLN A 224 -6.64 6.71 29.19
N LEU A 225 -7.81 6.08 29.18
CA LEU A 225 -8.88 6.32 28.21
C LEU A 225 -10.00 7.08 28.91
N GLU A 226 -10.22 8.35 28.54
CA GLU A 226 -11.38 9.13 29.01
C GLU A 226 -12.47 9.11 27.94
N LEU A 227 -13.49 8.28 28.10
CA LEU A 227 -14.64 8.22 27.20
C LEU A 227 -15.44 9.55 27.24
N ILE A 228 -15.65 10.16 26.08
CA ILE A 228 -16.42 11.40 25.90
C ILE A 228 -17.83 11.09 25.40
N SER A 229 -17.94 10.24 24.39
CA SER A 229 -19.22 9.83 23.82
C SER A 229 -19.14 8.41 23.23
N ARG A 230 -20.28 7.72 23.23
CA ARG A 230 -20.44 6.39 22.64
C ARG A 230 -21.73 6.32 21.84
N THR A 231 -21.65 5.79 20.62
CA THR A 231 -22.81 5.52 19.75
C THR A 231 -22.84 4.04 19.38
N VAL A 232 -23.96 3.37 19.66
CA VAL A 232 -24.15 1.94 19.39
C VAL A 232 -25.07 1.74 18.19
N GLY A 233 -24.56 1.07 17.17
CA GLY A 233 -25.30 0.62 15.99
C GLY A 233 -25.79 -0.83 16.10
N ILE A 234 -26.26 -1.41 14.99
CA ILE A 234 -26.70 -2.81 14.95
C ILE A 234 -25.52 -3.81 15.01
N ASP A 235 -24.33 -3.36 14.59
CA ASP A 235 -23.12 -4.16 14.37
C ASP A 235 -21.83 -3.42 14.75
N ARG A 236 -21.91 -2.27 15.42
CA ARG A 236 -20.73 -1.45 15.71
C ARG A 236 -20.91 -0.54 16.91
N VAL A 237 -19.79 -0.24 17.55
CA VAL A 237 -19.65 0.82 18.55
C VAL A 237 -18.75 1.91 17.97
N VAL A 238 -19.14 3.17 18.18
CA VAL A 238 -18.32 4.32 17.84
C VAL A 238 -18.02 5.08 19.12
N ASP A 239 -16.75 5.06 19.53
CA ASP A 239 -16.28 5.75 20.72
C ASP A 239 -15.48 6.99 20.35
N GLU A 240 -15.80 8.09 21.03
CA GLU A 240 -15.01 9.30 21.09
C GLU A 240 -14.38 9.38 22.47
N PHE A 241 -13.05 9.42 22.56
CA PHE A 241 -12.35 9.42 23.84
C PHE A 241 -11.06 10.25 23.80
N ILE A 242 -10.56 10.65 24.96
CA ILE A 242 -9.25 11.31 25.09
C ILE A 242 -8.24 10.27 25.58
N PHE A 243 -7.22 10.02 24.76
CA PHE A 243 -6.08 9.17 25.10
C PHE A 243 -5.02 10.01 25.82
N LYS A 244 -4.64 9.61 27.04
CA LYS A 244 -3.70 10.35 27.89
C LYS A 244 -2.55 9.49 28.34
N PHE A 245 -1.35 10.04 28.34
CA PHE A 245 -0.14 9.33 28.81
C PHE A 245 1.05 10.28 28.97
N SER A 246 2.04 9.84 29.73
CA SER A 246 3.40 10.41 29.69
C SER A 246 4.22 9.69 28.63
N HIS A 247 4.85 10.43 27.69
CA HIS A 247 5.70 9.83 26.64
C HIS A 247 7.08 9.43 27.20
N ASP A 248 7.10 8.42 28.08
CA ASP A 248 8.26 7.93 28.84
C ASP A 248 9.03 6.79 28.16
N ARG A 249 8.49 6.27 27.06
CA ARG A 249 9.00 5.16 26.24
C ARG A 249 8.63 5.40 24.79
N GLU A 250 9.27 4.69 23.87
CA GLU A 250 8.81 4.63 22.48
C GLU A 250 7.42 3.95 22.42
N ILE A 251 6.50 4.54 21.64
CA ILE A 251 5.15 4.02 21.41
C ILE A 251 4.99 3.80 19.90
N PRO A 252 5.44 2.65 19.34
CA PRO A 252 5.61 2.47 17.90
C PRO A 252 4.32 2.64 17.08
N TRP A 253 3.17 2.31 17.66
CA TRP A 253 1.89 2.42 16.98
C TRP A 253 1.37 3.87 16.88
N LEU A 254 1.80 4.77 17.77
CA LEU A 254 1.34 6.16 17.86
C LEU A 254 2.38 7.17 17.34
N LEU A 255 3.66 6.95 17.68
CA LEU A 255 4.81 7.77 17.33
C LEU A 255 5.98 6.86 16.87
N PRO A 256 5.88 6.24 15.68
CA PRO A 256 6.89 5.29 15.20
C PRO A 256 8.27 5.92 15.08
N GLY A 257 9.28 5.30 15.71
CA GLY A 257 10.67 5.74 15.65
C GLY A 257 11.01 6.97 16.50
N VAL A 258 10.08 7.46 17.33
CA VAL A 258 10.30 8.62 18.19
C VAL A 258 10.70 8.15 19.60
N PRO A 259 11.89 8.52 20.10
CA PRO A 259 12.30 8.19 21.47
C PRO A 259 11.47 8.96 22.51
N PRO A 260 11.51 8.55 23.80
CA PRO A 260 10.82 9.24 24.88
C PRO A 260 11.07 10.76 24.87
N THR A 261 10.00 11.56 24.84
CA THR A 261 10.07 13.03 24.95
C THR A 261 9.71 13.52 26.34
N HIS A 262 9.21 12.63 27.21
CA HIS A 262 8.72 12.91 28.56
C HIS A 262 7.60 13.96 28.65
N ALA A 263 6.98 14.28 27.51
CA ALA A 263 5.84 15.18 27.45
C ALA A 263 4.57 14.47 27.95
N TRP A 264 3.72 15.22 28.66
CA TRP A 264 2.33 14.81 28.92
C TRP A 264 1.48 15.09 27.68
N ILE A 265 0.80 14.07 27.18
CA ILE A 265 0.05 14.14 25.92
C ILE A 265 -1.41 13.78 26.19
N GLU A 266 -2.33 14.63 25.71
CA GLU A 266 -3.79 14.39 25.70
C GLU A 266 -4.34 14.58 24.28
N VAL A 267 -4.82 13.51 23.66
CA VAL A 267 -5.21 13.53 22.25
C VAL A 267 -6.62 12.97 22.07
N PRO A 268 -7.51 13.65 21.33
CA PRO A 268 -8.79 13.11 20.90
C PRO A 268 -8.65 11.94 19.93
N PHE A 269 -9.36 10.86 20.21
CA PHE A 269 -9.46 9.66 19.37
C PHE A 269 -10.91 9.40 18.98
N THR A 270 -11.09 8.82 17.79
CA THR A 270 -12.33 8.21 17.35
C THR A 270 -12.06 6.76 16.97
N ALA A 271 -12.71 5.82 17.66
CA ALA A 271 -12.66 4.40 17.33
C ALA A 271 -14.00 3.95 16.74
N ILE A 272 -13.97 3.39 15.54
CA ILE A 272 -15.10 2.74 14.89
C ILE A 272 -14.85 1.23 14.95
N VAL A 273 -15.58 0.56 15.81
CA VAL A 273 -15.39 -0.85 16.14
C VAL A 273 -16.56 -1.64 15.60
N ASN A 274 -16.32 -2.57 14.67
CA ASN A 274 -17.34 -3.42 14.09
C ASN A 274 -17.27 -4.82 14.69
N MET A 275 -18.44 -5.36 15.06
CA MET A 275 -18.61 -6.69 15.59
C MET A 275 -19.42 -7.55 14.62
N ARG A 276 -19.20 -8.86 14.68
CA ARG A 276 -20.06 -9.88 14.08
C ARG A 276 -20.47 -10.82 15.19
N GLY A 277 -21.77 -10.84 15.47
CA GLY A 277 -22.30 -11.63 16.58
C GLY A 277 -21.69 -11.21 17.92
N ASP A 278 -21.03 -12.15 18.59
CA ASP A 278 -20.39 -12.00 19.89
C ASP A 278 -18.89 -11.62 19.82
N ARG A 279 -18.36 -11.36 18.61
CA ARG A 279 -16.92 -11.15 18.39
C ARG A 279 -16.61 -9.89 17.62
N LEU A 280 -15.43 -9.34 17.88
CA LEU A 280 -14.92 -8.16 17.20
C LEU A 280 -14.32 -8.52 15.84
N TYR A 281 -14.74 -7.80 14.78
CA TYR A 281 -14.27 -8.00 13.41
C TYR A 281 -13.19 -6.99 13.02
N HIS A 282 -13.48 -5.69 13.11
CA HIS A 282 -12.46 -4.71 12.80
C HIS A 282 -12.55 -3.41 13.59
N GLU A 283 -11.42 -2.71 13.63
CA GLU A 283 -11.29 -1.41 14.29
C GLU A 283 -10.66 -0.41 13.32
N HIS A 284 -11.30 0.74 13.17
CA HIS A 284 -10.70 1.92 12.56
C HIS A 284 -10.56 3.00 13.60
N ILE A 285 -9.33 3.28 13.99
CA ILE A 285 -9.02 4.23 15.05
C ILE A 285 -8.29 5.42 14.42
N ALA A 286 -8.81 6.62 14.62
CA ALA A 286 -8.28 7.84 14.06
C ALA A 286 -8.02 8.89 15.14
N TRP A 287 -6.99 9.70 14.92
CA TRP A 287 -6.63 10.86 15.73
C TRP A 287 -5.88 11.88 14.85
N ASP A 288 -5.63 13.08 15.37
CA ASP A 288 -4.82 14.09 14.68
C ASP A 288 -3.34 13.95 15.06
N GLN A 289 -2.50 13.49 14.11
CA GLN A 289 -1.06 13.33 14.33
C GLN A 289 -0.35 14.66 14.60
N ALA A 290 -0.83 15.77 14.03
CA ALA A 290 -0.22 17.08 14.26
C ALA A 290 -0.37 17.50 15.73
N THR A 291 -1.53 17.20 16.34
CA THR A 291 -1.78 17.42 17.77
C THR A 291 -0.84 16.60 18.66
N VAL A 292 -0.56 15.34 18.30
CA VAL A 292 0.40 14.49 19.03
C VAL A 292 1.81 15.10 18.93
N LEU A 293 2.29 15.39 17.72
CA LEU A 293 3.64 15.93 17.49
C LEU A 293 3.84 17.30 18.14
N ARG A 294 2.80 18.14 18.13
CA ARG A 294 2.80 19.46 18.78
C ARG A 294 2.96 19.35 20.29
N GLN A 295 2.23 18.43 20.93
CA GLN A 295 2.34 18.18 22.37
C GLN A 295 3.65 17.48 22.74
N ALA A 296 4.16 16.60 21.87
CA ALA A 296 5.46 15.95 22.04
C ALA A 296 6.66 16.90 21.89
N GLY A 297 6.44 18.16 21.45
CA GLY A 297 7.50 19.15 21.23
C GLY A 297 8.23 19.01 19.89
N LEU A 298 7.71 18.21 18.97
CA LEU A 298 8.35 17.87 17.69
C LEU A 298 7.80 18.70 16.50
N LEU A 299 6.65 19.36 16.69
CA LEU A 299 6.06 20.26 15.70
C LEU A 299 6.07 21.70 16.20
N GLY A 300 6.78 22.57 15.47
CA GLY A 300 6.86 24.01 15.73
C GLY A 300 5.51 24.72 15.56
N GLU A 301 5.39 25.94 16.12
CA GLU A 301 4.17 26.74 15.98
C GLU A 301 4.07 27.37 14.60
N TYR A 302 5.25 27.70 14.06
CA TYR A 302 5.45 28.26 12.75
C TYR A 302 6.35 27.31 11.98
N LEU A 303 6.03 27.10 10.71
CA LEU A 303 6.86 26.38 9.75
C LEU A 303 7.19 27.29 8.59
N ALA A 304 8.35 27.07 7.98
CA ALA A 304 8.79 27.85 6.84
C ALA A 304 7.77 27.76 5.69
N TRP A 305 7.49 28.91 5.09
CA TRP A 305 6.71 28.98 3.88
C TRP A 305 7.55 28.48 2.68
N PRO A 306 6.97 27.68 1.76
CA PRO A 306 7.71 27.14 0.63
C PRO A 306 8.36 28.25 -0.23
N ARG A 307 9.66 28.10 -0.52
CA ARG A 307 10.39 29.03 -1.38
C ARG A 307 9.81 29.01 -2.80
N GLY A 308 9.60 30.20 -3.37
CA GLY A 308 9.08 30.37 -4.75
C GLY A 308 7.56 30.38 -4.88
N VAL A 309 6.82 30.22 -3.78
CA VAL A 309 5.35 30.37 -3.77
C VAL A 309 5.02 31.81 -3.37
N ALA A 310 4.46 32.58 -4.31
CA ALA A 310 4.07 33.96 -4.06
C ALA A 310 2.96 34.06 -3.00
N VAL A 311 3.07 35.06 -2.12
CA VAL A 311 2.00 35.43 -1.20
C VAL A 311 1.20 36.54 -1.87
N GLU A 312 -0.04 36.23 -2.30
CA GLU A 312 -0.92 37.19 -2.98
C GLU A 312 -1.02 38.52 -2.22
N GLY A 313 -0.84 39.63 -2.93
CA GLY A 313 -0.92 40.98 -2.37
C GLY A 313 0.35 41.50 -1.67
N ARG A 314 1.46 40.74 -1.67
CA ARG A 314 2.75 41.13 -1.06
C ARG A 314 3.94 41.00 -2.02
N GLU A 315 3.75 41.39 -3.28
CA GLU A 315 4.75 41.24 -4.36
C GLU A 315 5.85 42.31 -4.38
N LYS A 316 5.72 43.39 -3.60
CA LYS A 316 6.65 44.52 -3.59
C LYS A 316 7.51 44.52 -2.34
N GLU A 317 8.56 43.70 -2.33
CA GLU A 317 9.82 43.91 -1.58
C GLU A 317 10.80 42.74 -1.76
N ALA A 318 10.80 42.08 -2.93
CA ALA A 318 11.91 41.22 -3.34
C ALA A 318 13.10 42.07 -3.81
N GLY A 319 13.58 42.96 -2.93
CA GLY A 319 14.83 43.70 -3.09
C GLY A 319 15.90 43.03 -2.25
N GLU A 320 16.90 42.44 -2.90
CA GLU A 320 18.24 42.09 -2.39
C GLU A 320 18.36 41.94 -0.85
N GLY A 321 17.68 40.94 -0.30
CA GLY A 321 17.73 40.59 1.12
C GLY A 321 16.94 39.31 1.39
N ARG A 322 17.59 38.33 2.04
CA ARG A 322 16.99 37.05 2.47
C ARG A 322 15.82 37.28 3.45
N LEU A 323 14.60 37.41 2.97
CA LEU A 323 13.41 37.38 3.82
C LEU A 323 12.78 35.98 3.75
N GLU A 324 12.81 35.26 4.87
CA GLU A 324 12.17 33.96 5.01
C GLU A 324 10.77 34.14 5.62
N TRP A 325 9.75 33.73 4.87
CA TRP A 325 8.37 33.73 5.33
C TRP A 325 8.08 32.46 6.13
N GLU A 326 7.20 32.55 7.12
CA GLU A 326 6.70 31.40 7.88
C GLU A 326 5.19 31.50 8.11
N TYR A 327 4.51 30.36 8.19
CA TYR A 327 3.08 30.30 8.45
C TYR A 327 2.82 29.58 9.78
N ARG A 328 1.79 30.04 10.49
CA ARG A 328 1.35 29.36 11.72
C ARG A 328 0.69 28.03 11.37
N VAL A 329 1.18 26.95 11.94
CA VAL A 329 0.63 25.60 11.69
C VAL A 329 -0.81 25.53 12.22
N PRO A 330 -1.77 25.01 11.44
CA PRO A 330 -3.18 24.94 11.84
C PRO A 330 -3.45 23.79 12.84
N THR A 331 -2.81 23.84 14.00
CA THR A 331 -3.02 22.90 15.11
C THR A 331 -3.09 23.66 16.45
N ALA A 332 -3.89 23.17 17.39
CA ALA A 332 -4.03 23.75 18.73
C ALA A 332 -3.47 22.86 19.85
N GLY A 333 -2.90 21.70 19.51
CA GLY A 333 -2.32 20.79 20.51
C GLY A 333 -3.35 20.40 21.58
N VAL A 334 -2.97 20.53 22.85
CA VAL A 334 -3.80 20.14 24.03
C VAL A 334 -5.16 20.84 24.08
N ASP A 335 -5.29 22.04 23.49
CA ASP A 335 -6.55 22.79 23.52
C ASP A 335 -7.65 22.09 22.70
N ILE A 336 -7.29 21.21 21.75
CA ILE A 336 -8.26 20.38 21.02
C ILE A 336 -8.92 19.38 21.98
N ALA A 337 -8.14 18.71 22.83
CA ALA A 337 -8.66 17.80 23.85
C ALA A 337 -9.53 18.55 24.88
N ARG A 338 -9.09 19.73 25.33
CA ARG A 338 -9.87 20.56 26.26
C ARG A 338 -11.21 20.97 25.66
N LYS A 339 -11.21 21.44 24.40
CA LYS A 339 -12.44 21.88 23.71
C LYS A 339 -13.43 20.74 23.52
N MET A 340 -12.95 19.52 23.27
CA MET A 340 -13.78 18.32 23.18
C MET A 340 -14.41 17.97 24.53
N ARG A 341 -13.62 18.03 25.62
CA ARG A 341 -14.09 17.77 26.99
C ARG A 341 -15.10 18.82 27.47
N ASP A 342 -14.80 20.09 27.25
CA ASP A 342 -15.66 21.22 27.61
C ASP A 342 -15.77 22.20 26.45
N LYS A 343 -16.96 22.24 25.85
CA LYS A 343 -17.29 23.15 24.74
C LYS A 343 -17.06 24.63 25.07
N GLY A 344 -17.00 25.03 26.34
CA GLY A 344 -16.82 26.42 26.78
C GLY A 344 -15.37 26.85 27.04
N CYS A 345 -14.41 25.93 27.16
CA CYS A 345 -13.08 26.25 27.69
C CYS A 345 -12.13 26.95 26.70
N VAL A 346 -12.29 26.72 25.39
CA VAL A 346 -11.48 27.32 24.31
C VAL A 346 -12.42 27.97 23.29
N GLY A 347 -12.11 29.19 22.85
CA GLY A 347 -12.92 29.90 21.86
C GLY A 347 -12.92 29.21 20.49
N SER A 348 -14.08 29.09 19.86
CA SER A 348 -14.16 28.64 18.46
C SER A 348 -13.61 29.73 17.52
N ASN A 349 -13.24 29.36 16.29
CA ASN A 349 -12.86 30.28 15.20
C ASN A 349 -11.50 31.00 15.36
N GLY A 350 -10.76 30.78 16.44
CA GLY A 350 -9.45 31.43 16.65
C GLY A 350 -8.43 31.14 15.54
N MET A 351 -8.45 29.93 14.96
CA MET A 351 -7.54 29.54 13.88
C MET A 351 -7.77 30.30 12.56
N PHE A 352 -8.96 30.90 12.33
CA PHE A 352 -9.17 31.72 11.13
C PHE A 352 -8.31 33.00 11.11
N GLY A 353 -7.78 33.41 12.26
CA GLY A 353 -6.81 34.50 12.35
C GLY A 353 -5.36 34.07 12.05
N PHE A 354 -5.10 32.79 11.76
CA PHE A 354 -3.75 32.32 11.46
C PHE A 354 -3.33 32.81 10.06
N GLY A 355 -2.06 33.13 9.91
CA GLY A 355 -1.54 33.68 8.68
C GLY A 355 -0.03 33.57 8.57
N VAL A 356 0.49 34.10 7.46
CA VAL A 356 1.91 34.13 7.15
C VAL A 356 2.53 35.41 7.74
N ARG A 357 3.69 35.27 8.38
CA ARG A 357 4.50 36.38 8.90
C ARG A 357 5.91 36.33 8.35
N GLU A 358 6.57 37.48 8.40
CA GLU A 358 7.97 37.65 8.03
C GLU A 358 8.85 37.37 9.24
N ARG A 359 9.97 36.68 9.03
CA ARG A 359 10.93 36.34 10.09
C ARG A 359 12.07 37.35 10.12
N GLU A 360 12.24 38.07 11.24
CA GLU A 360 13.35 39.02 11.42
C GLU A 360 14.71 38.28 11.46
N GLY A 361 15.70 38.76 10.71
CA GLY A 361 16.97 38.07 10.48
C GLY A 361 17.84 37.78 11.71
N LEU A 362 17.54 38.37 12.87
CA LEU A 362 18.26 38.12 14.13
C LEU A 362 17.85 36.78 14.79
N GLU A 363 16.59 36.34 14.61
CA GLU A 363 16.09 35.06 15.16
C GLU A 363 16.56 33.84 14.37
N VAL A 364 16.81 34.01 13.06
CA VAL A 364 17.34 32.96 12.18
C VAL A 364 18.71 32.47 12.68
N PHE A 365 19.55 33.37 13.19
CA PHE A 365 20.87 33.02 13.72
C PHE A 365 20.79 32.27 15.05
N LEU A 366 19.85 32.66 15.92
CA LEU A 366 19.64 32.01 17.23
C LEU A 366 18.97 30.63 17.10
N GLN A 367 18.07 30.45 16.14
CA GLN A 367 17.41 29.16 15.93
C GLN A 367 18.30 28.16 15.19
N VAL A 368 19.15 28.62 14.26
CA VAL A 368 20.21 27.77 13.69
C VAL A 368 21.21 27.35 14.78
N LEU A 369 21.54 28.24 15.73
CA LEU A 369 22.35 27.89 16.90
C LEU A 369 21.64 26.93 17.87
N ALA A 370 20.32 27.06 18.06
CA ALA A 370 19.52 26.16 18.89
C ALA A 370 19.33 24.77 18.25
N GLU A 371 19.12 24.71 16.94
CA GLU A 371 19.05 23.46 16.17
C GLU A 371 20.42 22.78 16.10
N LEU A 372 21.51 23.54 15.94
CA LEU A 372 22.87 23.02 16.08
C LEU A 372 23.16 22.54 17.51
N ALA A 373 22.68 23.23 18.54
CA ALA A 373 22.83 22.79 19.93
C ALA A 373 22.03 21.52 20.22
N LEU A 374 20.83 21.36 19.64
CA LEU A 374 20.01 20.15 19.75
C LEU A 374 20.68 18.98 19.04
N VAL A 375 21.13 19.17 17.80
CA VAL A 375 21.89 18.16 17.02
C VAL A 375 23.20 17.79 17.72
N MET A 376 23.90 18.76 18.30
CA MET A 376 25.13 18.51 19.06
C MET A 376 24.86 17.81 20.41
N SER A 377 23.71 18.04 21.06
CA SER A 377 23.32 17.32 22.28
C SER A 377 22.94 15.86 22.01
N VAL A 378 22.24 15.62 20.90
CA VAL A 378 21.89 14.26 20.44
C VAL A 378 23.15 13.49 20.00
N LEU A 379 24.13 14.18 19.42
CA LEU A 379 25.44 13.60 19.07
C LEU A 379 26.37 13.43 20.28
N SER A 380 26.27 14.28 21.32
CA SER A 380 27.13 14.15 22.51
C SER A 380 26.71 13.00 23.43
N ASP A 381 25.42 12.70 23.53
CA ASP A 381 24.91 11.57 24.34
C ASP A 381 25.16 10.21 23.65
N SER A 382 25.50 10.20 22.35
CA SER A 382 25.86 9.00 21.60
C SER A 382 27.36 8.67 21.64
N LEU A 383 28.16 9.46 22.37
CA LEU A 383 29.62 9.30 22.49
C LEU A 383 30.05 9.02 23.93
N GLU A 384 29.42 8.05 24.60
CA GLU A 384 30.14 7.33 25.66
C GLU A 384 31.21 6.42 25.02
N PRO A 385 32.44 6.37 25.56
CA PRO A 385 33.43 5.40 25.12
C PRO A 385 32.89 4.01 25.43
N LEU A 386 32.57 3.26 24.38
CA LEU A 386 32.25 1.83 24.42
C LEU A 386 33.33 1.11 25.24
N LYS A 387 33.07 0.96 26.55
CA LYS A 387 33.73 -0.04 27.38
C LYS A 387 33.30 -1.36 26.80
N VAL A 388 34.18 -1.94 25.98
CA VAL A 388 34.09 -3.32 25.49
C VAL A 388 34.07 -4.23 26.72
N ARG A 389 32.88 -4.47 27.27
CA ARG A 389 32.61 -5.66 28.06
C ARG A 389 32.85 -6.81 27.09
N ARG A 390 33.93 -7.58 27.33
CA ARG A 390 34.16 -8.91 26.76
C ARG A 390 32.92 -9.77 27.03
N ALA A 391 31.93 -9.70 26.14
CA ALA A 391 30.97 -10.75 25.98
C ALA A 391 31.74 -11.90 25.34
N ARG A 392 31.98 -12.97 26.11
CA ARG A 392 32.15 -14.30 25.53
C ARG A 392 30.87 -14.59 24.75
N THR A 393 30.83 -14.21 23.48
CA THR A 393 29.84 -14.70 22.53
C THR A 393 30.22 -16.13 22.17
N SER A 394 29.88 -17.06 23.07
CA SER A 394 29.65 -18.46 22.72
C SER A 394 28.30 -18.61 21.99
N GLY A 395 28.02 -17.71 21.05
CA GLY A 395 26.90 -17.78 20.13
C GLY A 395 27.42 -18.27 18.79
N ARG A 396 27.59 -19.58 18.64
CA ARG A 396 27.75 -20.22 17.33
C ARG A 396 26.49 -19.91 16.53
N GLN A 397 26.50 -18.87 15.69
CA GLN A 397 25.76 -18.95 14.44
C GLN A 397 26.43 -20.08 13.67
N HIS A 398 25.77 -21.23 13.62
CA HIS A 398 26.33 -22.38 12.95
C HIS A 398 26.43 -22.06 11.45
N PRO A 399 27.62 -22.10 10.82
CA PRO A 399 27.71 -22.13 9.36
C PRO A 399 26.86 -23.30 8.86
N ILE A 400 26.33 -23.20 7.63
CA ILE A 400 25.53 -24.27 7.03
C ILE A 400 26.24 -25.61 7.28
N SER A 401 25.53 -26.56 7.90
CA SER A 401 26.16 -27.83 8.26
C SER A 401 26.75 -28.48 7.00
N ALA A 402 27.91 -29.13 7.09
CA ALA A 402 28.54 -29.76 5.92
C ALA A 402 27.61 -30.75 5.19
N ARG A 403 26.58 -31.26 5.88
CA ARG A 403 25.50 -32.07 5.32
C ARG A 403 24.52 -31.23 4.49
N GLN A 404 24.02 -30.13 5.04
CA GLN A 404 23.11 -29.21 4.35
C GLN A 404 23.78 -28.56 3.13
N TRP A 405 25.07 -28.21 3.22
CA TRP A 405 25.86 -27.74 2.07
C TRP A 405 25.82 -28.76 0.92
N LYS A 406 26.05 -30.05 1.21
CA LYS A 406 26.05 -31.10 0.19
C LYS A 406 24.69 -31.37 -0.44
N GLU A 407 23.60 -31.17 0.30
CA GLU A 407 22.24 -31.42 -0.18
C GLU A 407 21.69 -30.24 -1.01
N GLU A 408 22.08 -29.00 -0.70
CA GLU A 408 21.52 -27.78 -1.30
C GLU A 408 22.40 -27.13 -2.40
N CYS A 409 23.68 -27.48 -2.53
CA CYS A 409 24.61 -26.82 -3.47
C CYS A 409 24.70 -27.46 -4.87
N LEU A 410 23.88 -28.46 -5.19
CA LEU A 410 23.97 -29.18 -6.47
C LEU A 410 23.70 -28.27 -7.69
N ASP A 411 22.78 -27.31 -7.56
CA ASP A 411 22.41 -26.36 -8.62
C ASP A 411 23.41 -25.18 -8.75
N LEU A 412 24.44 -25.12 -7.91
CA LEU A 412 25.46 -24.05 -7.90
C LEU A 412 26.59 -24.33 -8.91
N PHE A 413 26.95 -25.59 -9.08
CA PHE A 413 28.13 -26.03 -9.82
C PHE A 413 27.77 -26.62 -11.18
N LEU A 414 28.77 -26.83 -12.03
CA LEU A 414 28.60 -27.55 -13.29
C LEU A 414 28.23 -29.02 -13.03
N GLU A 415 27.43 -29.59 -13.94
CA GLU A 415 27.13 -31.02 -13.90
C GLU A 415 28.41 -31.87 -13.93
N PRO A 416 28.44 -33.02 -13.22
CA PRO A 416 29.57 -33.94 -13.25
C PRO A 416 29.89 -34.38 -14.68
N GLY A 417 31.05 -33.95 -15.20
CA GLY A 417 31.53 -34.28 -16.56
C GLY A 417 31.79 -33.07 -17.47
N LEU A 418 31.29 -31.87 -17.14
CA LEU A 418 31.71 -30.64 -17.79
C LEU A 418 33.08 -30.16 -17.26
N GLN A 419 33.88 -29.53 -18.13
CA GLN A 419 35.20 -28.99 -17.77
C GLN A 419 35.06 -27.74 -16.88
N SER A 420 35.83 -27.70 -15.78
CA SER A 420 35.97 -26.50 -14.94
C SER A 420 36.85 -25.45 -15.63
N ASP A 421 36.46 -24.19 -15.53
CA ASP A 421 37.22 -22.99 -15.96
C ASP A 421 37.66 -22.20 -14.71
N LEU A 422 38.36 -22.85 -13.78
CA LEU A 422 38.98 -22.16 -12.64
C LEU A 422 40.29 -21.52 -13.13
N ARG A 423 40.50 -20.22 -12.92
CA ARG A 423 41.71 -19.54 -13.41
C ARG A 423 42.62 -19.13 -12.25
N VAL A 424 43.93 -19.35 -12.40
CA VAL A 424 44.94 -18.87 -11.45
C VAL A 424 45.78 -17.80 -12.10
N LEU A 425 46.04 -16.72 -11.38
CA LEU A 425 46.95 -15.68 -11.82
C LEU A 425 48.36 -16.01 -11.30
N GLU A 426 49.28 -16.34 -12.21
CA GLU A 426 50.69 -16.61 -11.91
C GLU A 426 51.59 -15.50 -12.47
N ARG A 427 52.62 -15.09 -11.69
CA ARG A 427 53.68 -14.21 -12.18
C ARG A 427 54.61 -14.99 -13.10
N THR A 428 54.75 -14.56 -14.34
CA THR A 428 55.70 -15.17 -15.27
C THR A 428 57.13 -14.70 -14.95
N SER A 429 57.84 -15.39 -14.04
CA SER A 429 59.24 -15.05 -13.80
C SER A 429 60.08 -15.34 -15.04
N GLY A 430 60.64 -14.30 -15.66
CA GLY A 430 61.75 -14.44 -16.60
C GLY A 430 62.92 -15.12 -15.87
N LYS A 431 63.46 -16.20 -16.45
CA LYS A 431 64.54 -17.04 -15.89
C LYS A 431 65.63 -16.19 -15.20
N ARG A 432 65.67 -16.20 -13.86
CA ARG A 432 66.82 -15.70 -13.09
C ARG A 432 68.05 -16.57 -13.37
N GLN A 433 69.04 -16.03 -14.08
CA GLN A 433 70.40 -16.57 -14.05
C GLN A 433 71.09 -16.15 -12.74
N ASN A 434 71.79 -17.11 -12.14
CA ASN A 434 72.53 -17.00 -10.89
C ASN A 434 73.47 -15.79 -10.82
N GLY A 435 73.39 -15.00 -9.74
CA GLY A 435 74.37 -13.97 -9.40
C GLY A 435 74.18 -13.44 -7.97
N THR A 436 75.24 -13.51 -7.18
CA THR A 436 75.45 -13.15 -5.75
C THR A 436 74.90 -11.80 -5.23
N PRO A 437 74.72 -11.65 -3.90
CA PRO A 437 73.90 -10.60 -3.30
C PRO A 437 74.66 -9.27 -3.19
N ARG A 438 73.93 -8.15 -3.31
CA ARG A 438 74.47 -6.82 -2.98
C ARG A 438 73.56 -6.03 -2.05
N THR A 439 74.23 -5.44 -1.09
CA THR A 439 73.80 -4.78 0.15
C THR A 439 73.24 -3.37 -0.05
N LYS A 440 72.27 -3.02 0.81
CA LYS A 440 71.81 -1.69 1.30
C LYS A 440 72.56 -0.45 0.79
N SER A 441 71.82 0.60 0.39
CA SER A 441 71.98 1.93 1.01
C SER A 441 70.76 2.84 0.80
N ARG A 442 70.42 3.52 1.89
CA ARG A 442 69.41 4.55 2.13
C ARG A 442 69.90 5.93 1.67
N ALA A 443 68.96 6.84 1.40
CA ALA A 443 69.03 8.32 1.39
C ALA A 443 68.57 8.90 0.05
N SER A 444 67.92 10.07 -0.07
CA SER A 444 67.20 10.97 0.82
C SER A 444 66.72 12.14 -0.06
N THR A 445 65.83 12.97 0.50
CA THR A 445 65.74 14.43 0.29
C THR A 445 65.15 15.01 -1.00
N ASN A 446 63.95 15.56 -0.81
CA ASN A 446 63.59 16.99 -0.88
C ASN A 446 63.34 17.72 -2.21
N SER A 447 62.34 18.59 -2.05
CA SER A 447 62.16 19.96 -2.55
C SER A 447 61.39 20.13 -3.86
N THR A 448 60.12 20.56 -3.78
CA THR A 448 59.59 21.95 -3.70
C THR A 448 59.67 22.79 -4.98
N LEU A 449 58.46 23.23 -5.38
CA LEU A 449 58.08 24.52 -5.98
C LEU A 449 58.61 24.84 -7.39
N VAL A 450 57.68 25.15 -8.32
CA VAL A 450 57.50 26.47 -8.93
C VAL A 450 56.23 26.47 -9.80
N THR A 451 55.61 27.63 -9.83
CA THR A 451 54.33 28.06 -10.37
C THR A 451 54.36 28.47 -11.86
N GLU A 452 53.15 28.68 -12.39
CA GLU A 452 52.71 29.64 -13.44
C GLU A 452 52.23 29.10 -14.80
N ASP A 453 50.93 29.35 -15.01
CA ASP A 453 50.12 29.67 -16.19
C ASP A 453 50.79 29.71 -17.57
N ASP A 454 50.13 29.16 -18.61
CA ASP A 454 49.08 29.89 -19.36
C ASP A 454 48.56 29.09 -20.58
N GLY A 455 47.25 29.17 -20.81
CA GLY A 455 46.59 29.46 -22.10
C GLY A 455 46.82 28.61 -23.38
N ALA A 456 45.73 27.90 -23.76
CA ALA A 456 45.15 27.81 -25.12
C ALA A 456 45.75 26.87 -26.21
N GLN A 457 45.11 25.68 -26.34
CA GLN A 457 44.33 25.16 -27.50
C GLN A 457 44.70 25.55 -28.97
N PRO A 458 44.26 24.76 -29.98
CA PRO A 458 44.57 23.36 -30.33
C PRO A 458 44.96 23.27 -31.84
N ILE A 459 45.06 22.07 -32.44
CA ILE A 459 44.76 21.70 -33.85
C ILE A 459 45.76 20.66 -34.41
N GLY A 460 45.23 19.49 -34.77
CA GLY A 460 45.39 18.96 -36.14
C GLY A 460 46.50 17.94 -36.44
N CYS A 461 46.25 16.67 -36.10
CA CYS A 461 46.41 15.44 -36.91
C CYS A 461 47.41 15.40 -38.09
N GLY A 462 48.38 14.46 -38.06
CA GLY A 462 49.06 14.02 -39.30
C GLY A 462 50.35 13.18 -39.19
N LYS A 463 50.22 11.89 -38.86
CA LYS A 463 50.99 10.70 -39.34
C LYS A 463 52.54 10.69 -39.45
N SER A 464 53.12 9.82 -38.62
CA SER A 464 54.18 8.80 -38.84
C SER A 464 55.57 9.20 -39.35
N ALA A 465 56.61 8.94 -38.55
CA ALA A 465 57.65 7.92 -38.79
C ALA A 465 58.63 7.82 -37.60
N ASP A 466 59.07 6.59 -37.32
CA ASP A 466 59.83 6.09 -36.16
C ASP A 466 61.24 6.67 -35.93
N VAL A 467 61.67 6.76 -34.65
CA VAL A 467 62.93 6.19 -34.10
C VAL A 467 62.76 6.02 -32.56
N PRO A 468 63.05 4.86 -31.95
CA PRO A 468 62.64 4.54 -30.57
C PRO A 468 63.65 4.97 -29.51
N VAL A 469 63.17 5.54 -28.41
CA VAL A 469 63.90 5.62 -27.13
C VAL A 469 63.43 4.45 -26.27
N LYS A 470 64.34 3.51 -26.02
CA LYS A 470 64.14 2.37 -25.11
C LYS A 470 64.15 2.87 -23.67
N ASP A 471 62.98 3.01 -23.07
CA ASP A 471 62.79 2.78 -21.64
C ASP A 471 62.22 1.35 -21.49
N THR A 472 63.09 0.43 -21.13
CA THR A 472 62.74 -0.96 -20.80
C THR A 472 62.46 -1.05 -19.30
N THR A 473 61.23 -0.79 -18.88
CA THR A 473 60.61 -1.50 -17.76
C THR A 473 59.79 -2.61 -18.39
N GLU A 474 60.29 -3.86 -18.33
CA GLU A 474 59.49 -5.02 -18.70
C GLU A 474 58.33 -5.12 -17.70
N ASP A 475 57.13 -4.71 -18.10
CA ASP A 475 55.91 -4.93 -17.30
C ASP A 475 55.75 -6.44 -17.07
N GLU A 476 55.88 -6.90 -15.82
CA GLU A 476 55.63 -8.30 -15.46
C GLU A 476 54.13 -8.60 -15.62
N VAL A 477 53.74 -9.13 -16.78
CA VAL A 477 52.35 -9.49 -17.07
C VAL A 477 51.96 -10.76 -16.30
N LEU A 478 51.00 -10.63 -15.39
CA LEU A 478 50.31 -11.77 -14.76
C LEU A 478 49.47 -12.50 -15.81
N THR A 479 49.78 -13.78 -16.07
CA THR A 479 49.01 -14.61 -17.00
C THR A 479 48.04 -15.51 -16.26
N ALA A 480 46.79 -15.56 -16.73
CA ALA A 480 45.78 -16.48 -16.20
C ALA A 480 45.98 -17.90 -16.76
N VAL A 481 46.20 -18.88 -15.88
CA VAL A 481 46.32 -20.31 -16.19
C VAL A 481 45.02 -21.02 -15.84
N GLU A 482 44.46 -21.77 -16.79
CA GLU A 482 43.21 -22.52 -16.62
C GLU A 482 43.44 -23.87 -15.91
N ILE A 483 42.73 -24.11 -14.80
CA ILE A 483 42.73 -25.36 -14.03
C ILE A 483 41.47 -26.16 -14.35
N LYS A 484 41.68 -27.35 -14.92
CA LYS A 484 40.62 -28.24 -15.41
C LYS A 484 40.26 -29.35 -14.44
N ASN A 485 41.15 -29.71 -13.51
CA ASN A 485 40.93 -30.79 -12.56
C ASN A 485 41.65 -30.56 -11.21
N ALA A 486 41.18 -31.25 -10.17
CA ALA A 486 41.69 -31.12 -8.80
C ALA A 486 43.16 -31.55 -8.63
N ASN A 487 43.70 -32.38 -9.54
CA ASN A 487 45.11 -32.81 -9.50
C ASN A 487 46.06 -31.70 -9.95
N GLN A 488 45.68 -30.89 -10.95
CA GLN A 488 46.47 -29.71 -11.38
C GLN A 488 46.63 -28.68 -10.27
N LEU A 489 45.58 -28.50 -9.44
CA LEU A 489 45.57 -27.56 -8.32
C LEU A 489 46.67 -27.86 -7.28
N ARG A 490 46.91 -29.15 -6.98
CA ARG A 490 47.93 -29.60 -6.00
C ARG A 490 49.37 -29.26 -6.39
N HIS A 491 49.63 -28.99 -7.67
CA HIS A 491 50.97 -28.71 -8.20
C HIS A 491 51.32 -27.22 -8.24
N ILE A 492 50.35 -26.32 -8.05
CA ILE A 492 50.51 -24.86 -8.23
C ILE A 492 50.94 -24.15 -6.94
N LEU A 493 50.38 -24.55 -5.80
CA LEU A 493 50.66 -23.95 -4.48
C LEU A 493 52.09 -24.16 -3.90
N PRO A 494 52.89 -25.19 -4.27
CA PRO A 494 54.26 -25.33 -3.74
C PRO A 494 55.27 -24.29 -4.25
N CYS A 495 54.92 -23.51 -5.28
CA CYS A 495 55.76 -22.40 -5.76
C CYS A 495 55.41 -21.14 -4.96
N ALA A 496 56.25 -20.79 -3.99
CA ALA A 496 56.13 -19.61 -3.15
C ALA A 496 56.03 -18.32 -3.99
N ALA A 497 54.81 -17.85 -4.21
CA ALA A 497 54.50 -16.51 -4.71
C ALA A 497 53.92 -15.70 -3.56
N ASP A 498 54.35 -14.44 -3.43
CA ASP A 498 53.85 -13.53 -2.39
C ASP A 498 52.32 -13.35 -2.48
N LEU A 499 51.74 -13.42 -3.68
CA LEU A 499 50.31 -13.30 -3.95
C LEU A 499 49.80 -14.49 -4.78
N VAL A 500 48.72 -15.13 -4.35
CA VAL A 500 48.02 -16.19 -5.10
C VAL A 500 46.55 -15.80 -5.29
N ALA A 501 46.06 -15.79 -6.52
CA ALA A 501 44.69 -15.39 -6.82
C ALA A 501 43.98 -16.37 -7.75
N PHE A 502 42.78 -16.78 -7.34
CA PHE A 502 41.89 -17.68 -8.07
C PHE A 502 40.66 -16.92 -8.55
N GLN A 503 40.27 -17.12 -9.80
CA GLN A 503 39.06 -16.55 -10.39
C GLN A 503 38.13 -17.67 -10.82
N ILE A 504 36.88 -17.62 -10.34
CA ILE A 504 35.80 -18.53 -10.71
C ILE A 504 34.81 -17.76 -11.59
N PRO A 505 34.84 -17.92 -12.93
CA PRO A 505 33.97 -17.20 -13.83
C PRO A 505 32.55 -17.77 -13.83
N GLN A 506 31.59 -16.94 -14.25
CA GLN A 506 30.19 -17.29 -14.41
C GLN A 506 29.70 -16.74 -15.75
N LYS A 507 29.00 -17.54 -16.57
CA LYS A 507 28.56 -17.11 -17.92
C LYS A 507 27.51 -16.00 -17.87
N GLY A 508 26.71 -15.96 -16.83
CA GLY A 508 25.78 -14.89 -16.50
C GLY A 508 25.21 -15.08 -15.09
N SER A 509 24.63 -14.03 -14.50
CA SER A 509 24.23 -14.00 -13.09
C SER A 509 23.18 -15.05 -12.67
N TRP A 510 22.57 -15.76 -13.63
CA TRP A 510 21.55 -16.79 -13.42
C TRP A 510 22.06 -18.21 -13.76
N SER A 511 23.31 -18.34 -14.22
CA SER A 511 23.91 -19.62 -14.59
C SER A 511 24.71 -20.24 -13.44
N CYS A 512 25.00 -21.54 -13.50
CA CYS A 512 25.92 -22.16 -12.55
C CYS A 512 27.32 -21.52 -12.63
N LEU A 513 28.08 -21.62 -11.54
CA LEU A 513 29.50 -21.27 -11.53
C LEU A 513 30.26 -22.20 -12.47
N SER A 514 31.26 -21.68 -13.19
CA SER A 514 32.04 -22.46 -14.17
C SER A 514 33.10 -23.34 -13.50
N VAL A 515 32.76 -24.00 -12.41
CA VAL A 515 33.63 -24.90 -11.63
C VAL A 515 32.82 -26.12 -11.18
N THR A 516 33.45 -27.29 -11.13
CA THR A 516 32.83 -28.48 -10.55
C THR A 516 32.99 -28.49 -9.03
N GLN A 517 32.06 -29.15 -8.33
CA GLN A 517 32.08 -29.25 -6.87
C GLN A 517 33.42 -29.81 -6.34
N ASP A 518 33.96 -30.85 -7.00
CA ASP A 518 35.22 -31.48 -6.60
C ASP A 518 36.42 -30.53 -6.68
N VAL A 519 36.46 -29.65 -7.69
CA VAL A 519 37.54 -28.67 -7.86
C VAL A 519 37.40 -27.55 -6.85
N PHE A 520 36.18 -27.09 -6.57
CA PHE A 520 35.91 -26.07 -5.55
C PHE A 520 36.26 -26.57 -4.13
N ASP A 521 35.83 -27.78 -3.77
CA ASP A 521 36.17 -28.36 -2.46
C ASP A 521 37.67 -28.60 -2.33
N ALA A 522 38.35 -29.03 -3.41
CA ALA A 522 39.81 -29.15 -3.41
C ALA A 522 40.51 -27.79 -3.21
N LEU A 523 39.98 -26.70 -3.77
CA LEU A 523 40.48 -25.34 -3.57
C LEU A 523 40.33 -24.88 -2.13
N CYS A 524 39.14 -25.02 -1.55
CA CYS A 524 38.90 -24.64 -0.16
C CYS A 524 39.79 -25.43 0.81
N ILE A 525 39.99 -26.72 0.58
CA ILE A 525 40.87 -27.56 1.42
C ILE A 525 42.34 -27.14 1.29
N GLN A 526 42.80 -26.82 0.08
CA GLN A 526 44.21 -26.50 -0.15
C GLN A 526 44.61 -25.12 0.36
N LEU A 527 43.72 -24.13 0.31
CA LEU A 527 43.95 -22.79 0.86
C LEU A 527 43.58 -22.67 2.35
N ASP A 528 43.03 -23.74 2.94
CA ASP A 528 42.49 -23.75 4.30
C ASP A 528 41.51 -22.57 4.52
N VAL A 529 40.46 -22.55 3.68
CA VAL A 529 39.43 -21.50 3.67
C VAL A 529 38.43 -21.75 4.79
N PHE A 530 38.13 -20.73 5.60
CA PHE A 530 37.13 -20.86 6.65
C PHE A 530 35.73 -21.26 6.14
N PRO A 531 34.92 -21.98 6.95
CA PRO A 531 33.61 -22.46 6.52
C PRO A 531 32.63 -21.36 6.08
N ALA A 532 32.77 -20.14 6.60
CA ALA A 532 31.89 -19.01 6.31
C ALA A 532 31.87 -18.61 4.82
N PHE A 533 32.95 -18.89 4.06
CA PHE A 533 32.99 -18.61 2.64
C PHE A 533 31.93 -19.39 1.84
N ARG A 534 31.61 -20.61 2.27
CA ARG A 534 30.57 -21.43 1.61
C ARG A 534 29.21 -20.73 1.65
N ASP A 535 28.85 -20.13 2.78
CA ASP A 535 27.61 -19.38 2.92
C ASP A 535 27.56 -18.17 1.96
N THR A 536 28.70 -17.49 1.73
CA THR A 536 28.81 -16.38 0.77
C THR A 536 28.56 -16.84 -0.68
N VAL A 537 29.02 -18.04 -1.03
CA VAL A 537 28.91 -18.58 -2.40
C VAL A 537 27.55 -19.23 -2.69
N MET A 538 26.79 -19.66 -1.68
CA MET A 538 25.46 -20.27 -1.85
C MET A 538 24.52 -19.49 -2.78
N ASN A 539 24.60 -18.16 -2.75
CA ASN A 539 23.71 -17.28 -3.52
C ASN A 539 24.22 -16.98 -4.95
N MET A 540 25.31 -17.61 -5.40
CA MET A 540 25.98 -17.34 -6.68
C MET A 540 25.63 -18.35 -7.79
N GLY A 541 24.65 -19.23 -7.57
CA GLY A 541 24.29 -20.35 -8.46
C GLY A 541 23.12 -20.09 -9.41
N HIS A 542 22.59 -21.17 -10.00
CA HIS A 542 21.45 -21.07 -10.91
C HIS A 542 20.20 -20.52 -10.20
N ARG A 543 19.60 -19.45 -10.76
CA ARG A 543 18.41 -18.80 -10.21
C ARG A 543 17.20 -19.06 -11.09
N LYS A 544 16.06 -19.40 -10.47
CA LYS A 544 14.76 -19.51 -11.17
C LYS A 544 13.98 -18.20 -11.18
N LEU A 545 14.20 -17.35 -10.16
CA LEU A 545 13.58 -16.05 -9.94
C LEU A 545 14.62 -15.11 -9.32
N GLU A 546 14.46 -13.80 -9.54
CA GLU A 546 15.25 -12.78 -8.84
C GLU A 546 14.84 -12.80 -7.37
N THR A 547 15.80 -13.02 -6.48
CA THR A 547 15.56 -13.14 -5.05
C THR A 547 16.05 -11.87 -4.36
N GLU A 548 15.11 -11.14 -3.75
CA GLU A 548 15.35 -9.90 -3.00
C GLU A 548 16.11 -10.13 -1.67
N ILE A 549 16.54 -11.37 -1.40
CA ILE A 549 17.24 -11.73 -0.17
C ILE A 549 18.62 -11.06 -0.16
N SER A 550 18.89 -10.22 0.83
CA SER A 550 20.21 -9.60 1.04
C SER A 550 21.31 -10.67 1.17
N PRO A 551 22.51 -10.48 0.61
CA PRO A 551 23.58 -11.46 0.74
C PRO A 551 24.01 -11.57 2.22
N PRO A 552 24.64 -12.68 2.63
CA PRO A 552 25.17 -12.80 3.97
C PRO A 552 26.10 -11.62 4.30
N PRO A 553 26.07 -11.10 5.54
CA PRO A 553 26.96 -10.03 5.96
C PRO A 553 28.41 -10.50 5.86
N LEU A 554 29.33 -9.55 5.68
CA LEU A 554 30.77 -9.83 5.66
C LEU A 554 31.18 -10.63 6.90
N ARG A 555 31.97 -11.69 6.67
CA ARG A 555 32.55 -12.51 7.73
C ARG A 555 34.05 -12.38 7.69
N TRP A 556 34.67 -12.22 8.85
CA TRP A 556 36.12 -12.25 8.98
C TRP A 556 36.52 -12.93 10.28
N GLN A 557 37.73 -13.49 10.32
CA GLN A 557 38.34 -14.04 11.52
C GLN A 557 39.86 -13.79 11.53
N SER A 558 40.45 -13.75 12.72
CA SER A 558 41.91 -13.71 12.86
C SER A 558 42.49 -15.12 12.82
N ILE A 559 43.65 -15.27 12.19
CA ILE A 559 44.31 -16.56 11.92
C ILE A 559 45.27 -16.95 13.06
N ALA A 560 45.77 -15.99 13.85
CA ALA A 560 46.75 -16.23 14.93
C ALA A 560 46.16 -15.91 16.34
N GLU A 561 46.60 -16.64 17.36
CA GLU A 561 46.32 -16.28 18.76
C GLU A 561 47.14 -15.02 19.13
N PRO A 562 46.55 -14.05 19.85
CA PRO A 562 47.27 -12.85 20.25
C PRO A 562 48.39 -13.22 21.23
N ASP A 563 49.64 -13.22 20.77
CA ASP A 563 50.78 -13.13 21.70
C ASP A 563 50.74 -11.74 22.37
N ASP A 564 50.95 -11.71 23.69
CA ASP A 564 50.78 -10.57 24.61
C ASP A 564 51.64 -9.31 24.29
N THR A 565 52.33 -9.29 23.14
CA THR A 565 53.19 -8.20 22.67
C THR A 565 52.74 -7.70 21.29
N TRP A 566 51.81 -6.74 21.26
CA TRP A 566 51.49 -5.81 20.15
C TRP A 566 51.59 -6.30 18.69
N ALA A 567 51.32 -7.58 18.40
CA ALA A 567 51.56 -8.16 17.09
C ALA A 567 50.38 -7.92 16.13
N THR A 568 50.74 -7.59 14.89
CA THR A 568 49.89 -7.50 13.71
C THR A 568 49.08 -8.78 13.51
N TYR A 569 47.77 -8.67 13.22
CA TYR A 569 46.92 -9.85 13.04
C TYR A 569 46.91 -10.30 11.57
N SER A 570 47.29 -11.55 11.30
CA SER A 570 46.86 -12.24 10.06
C SER A 570 45.34 -12.45 10.11
N TRP A 571 44.64 -12.26 8.99
CA TRP A 571 43.18 -12.34 8.91
C TRP A 571 42.72 -13.07 7.65
N GLU A 572 41.49 -13.60 7.70
CA GLU A 572 40.74 -13.96 6.50
C GLU A 572 39.35 -13.33 6.54
N THR A 573 38.84 -12.97 5.36
CA THR A 573 37.59 -12.23 5.18
C THR A 573 36.86 -12.68 3.93
N CYS A 574 35.52 -12.69 3.95
CA CYS A 574 34.70 -12.90 2.77
C CYS A 574 33.43 -12.05 2.77
N TYR A 575 33.02 -11.63 1.59
CA TYR A 575 31.81 -10.82 1.39
C TYR A 575 31.34 -10.87 -0.07
N THR A 576 30.13 -10.36 -0.30
CA THR A 576 29.54 -10.19 -1.62
C THR A 576 29.27 -8.72 -1.87
N LEU A 577 29.72 -8.21 -3.02
CA LEU A 577 29.35 -6.88 -3.50
C LEU A 577 28.31 -7.00 -4.61
N ARG A 578 27.28 -6.16 -4.53
CA ARG A 578 26.24 -6.02 -5.56
C ARG A 578 26.55 -4.82 -6.44
N TYR A 579 26.20 -4.90 -7.72
CA TYR A 579 26.40 -3.82 -8.67
C TYR A 579 25.38 -3.92 -9.82
N ILE A 580 25.13 -2.82 -10.52
CA ILE A 580 24.15 -2.76 -11.60
C ILE A 580 24.86 -2.42 -12.91
N GLN A 581 24.74 -3.27 -13.92
CA GLN A 581 25.48 -3.12 -15.19
C GLN A 581 24.53 -3.20 -16.39
N GLN A 582 24.82 -2.44 -17.44
CA GLN A 582 24.08 -2.52 -18.71
C GLN A 582 24.24 -3.92 -19.34
N ASN A 583 23.14 -4.48 -19.85
CA ASN A 583 23.14 -5.81 -20.44
C ASN A 583 23.10 -5.82 -21.98
N TYR A 584 23.01 -4.65 -22.64
CA TYR A 584 22.99 -4.45 -24.11
C TYR A 584 22.04 -5.41 -24.87
N ARG A 585 21.02 -5.97 -24.21
CA ARG A 585 20.07 -6.92 -24.83
C ARG A 585 19.00 -6.16 -25.60
N PRO A 586 18.70 -6.53 -26.86
CA PRO A 586 17.62 -5.90 -27.61
C PRO A 586 16.24 -6.26 -27.01
N GLY A 587 15.44 -5.23 -26.68
CA GLY A 587 14.03 -5.38 -26.30
C GLY A 587 13.75 -5.77 -24.84
N GLY A 588 14.74 -5.71 -23.94
CA GLY A 588 14.58 -5.98 -22.49
C GLY A 588 14.99 -4.80 -21.60
N ARG A 589 14.96 -4.99 -20.27
CA ARG A 589 15.49 -4.00 -19.31
C ARG A 589 16.97 -3.73 -19.61
N PRO A 590 17.40 -2.47 -19.80
CA PRO A 590 18.76 -2.15 -20.26
C PRO A 590 19.83 -2.40 -19.20
N TRP A 591 19.44 -2.45 -17.92
CA TRP A 591 20.31 -2.68 -16.77
C TRP A 591 19.95 -3.98 -16.05
N SER A 592 20.92 -4.58 -15.36
CA SER A 592 20.69 -5.78 -14.56
C SER A 592 21.50 -5.73 -13.28
N LEU A 593 20.86 -6.10 -12.17
CA LEU A 593 21.52 -6.32 -10.90
C LEU A 593 22.39 -7.58 -10.98
N ARG A 594 23.62 -7.45 -10.50
CA ARG A 594 24.67 -8.48 -10.50
C ARG A 594 25.37 -8.46 -9.16
N GLN A 595 26.14 -9.51 -8.90
CA GLN A 595 26.91 -9.64 -7.68
C GLN A 595 28.17 -10.45 -7.93
N PHE A 596 29.22 -10.17 -7.16
CA PHE A 596 30.45 -10.95 -7.13
C PHE A 596 30.90 -11.15 -5.69
N ALA A 597 31.51 -12.31 -5.42
CA ALA A 597 32.03 -12.63 -4.09
C ALA A 597 33.55 -12.50 -4.05
N VAL A 598 34.04 -12.05 -2.91
CA VAL A 598 35.46 -11.85 -2.62
C VAL A 598 35.79 -12.66 -1.38
N TYR A 599 36.85 -13.45 -1.45
CA TYR A 599 37.56 -14.01 -0.31
C TYR A 599 38.99 -13.53 -0.35
N ASN A 600 39.49 -13.10 0.82
CA ASN A 600 40.87 -12.72 1.02
C ASN A 600 41.39 -13.37 2.30
N LYS A 601 42.55 -14.00 2.23
CA LYS A 601 43.34 -14.47 3.37
C LYS A 601 44.69 -13.76 3.32
N CYS A 602 45.00 -12.97 4.34
CA CYS A 602 46.23 -12.22 4.45
C CYS A 602 47.03 -12.79 5.62
N ASP A 603 48.16 -13.43 5.32
CA ASP A 603 49.12 -13.89 6.30
C ASP A 603 50.33 -12.97 6.33
N LEU A 604 50.43 -12.18 7.41
CA LEU A 604 51.46 -11.17 7.57
C LEU A 604 52.80 -11.76 8.01
N ASP A 605 52.79 -12.91 8.68
CA ASP A 605 54.01 -13.60 9.13
C ASP A 605 54.76 -14.19 7.93
N SER A 606 54.02 -14.80 7.00
CA SER A 606 54.56 -15.34 5.75
C SER A 606 54.65 -14.31 4.63
N ASN A 607 54.09 -13.11 4.83
CA ASN A 607 53.88 -12.08 3.80
C ASN A 607 53.22 -12.67 2.53
N CYS A 608 52.18 -13.47 2.74
CA CYS A 608 51.43 -14.16 1.68
C CYS A 608 49.94 -13.76 1.70
N SER A 609 49.37 -13.47 0.52
CA SER A 609 47.94 -13.15 0.38
C SER A 609 47.28 -14.06 -0.64
N SER A 610 46.19 -14.71 -0.23
CA SER A 610 45.40 -15.60 -1.07
C SER A 610 44.03 -14.99 -1.36
N TRP A 611 43.65 -14.94 -2.64
CA TRP A 611 42.40 -14.37 -3.10
C TRP A 611 41.56 -15.39 -3.86
N ILE A 612 40.25 -15.41 -3.62
CA ILE A 612 39.28 -16.11 -4.46
C ILE A 612 38.20 -15.11 -4.86
N LEU A 613 38.11 -14.84 -6.17
CA LEU A 613 37.10 -13.97 -6.76
C LEU A 613 36.07 -14.82 -7.51
N VAL A 614 34.81 -14.75 -7.10
CA VAL A 614 33.71 -15.51 -7.70
C VAL A 614 32.82 -14.57 -8.51
N ALA A 615 32.67 -14.87 -9.79
CA ALA A 615 31.96 -14.07 -10.78
C ALA A 615 32.40 -12.58 -10.86
N PRO A 616 33.71 -12.24 -10.81
CA PRO A 616 34.14 -10.84 -10.88
C PRO A 616 33.82 -10.21 -12.24
N PRO A 617 33.37 -8.94 -12.31
CA PRO A 617 33.20 -8.23 -13.57
C PRO A 617 34.55 -8.02 -14.28
N GLU A 618 34.53 -7.79 -15.59
CA GLU A 618 35.75 -7.62 -16.40
C GLU A 618 36.63 -6.47 -15.88
N ASP A 619 36.02 -5.36 -15.48
CA ASP A 619 36.72 -4.19 -14.93
C ASP A 619 37.49 -4.55 -13.64
N VAL A 620 36.85 -5.28 -12.72
CA VAL A 620 37.49 -5.80 -11.49
C VAL A 620 38.60 -6.79 -11.84
N GLN A 621 38.42 -7.61 -12.88
CA GLN A 621 39.47 -8.54 -13.31
C GLN A 621 40.68 -7.82 -13.90
N SER A 622 40.49 -6.73 -14.65
CA SER A 622 41.60 -5.90 -15.15
C SER A 622 42.28 -5.14 -14.02
N GLU A 623 41.53 -4.43 -13.19
CA GLU A 623 42.07 -3.65 -12.06
C GLU A 623 42.86 -4.56 -11.11
N PHE A 624 42.34 -5.76 -10.83
CA PHE A 624 43.05 -6.73 -10.01
C PHE A 624 44.35 -7.21 -10.65
N ARG A 625 44.38 -7.49 -11.97
CA ARG A 625 45.61 -7.90 -12.66
C ARG A 625 46.64 -6.79 -12.68
N ASP A 626 46.19 -5.56 -12.89
CA ASP A 626 47.06 -4.38 -12.91
C ASP A 626 47.66 -4.18 -11.52
N LEU A 627 46.83 -4.08 -10.46
CA LEU A 627 47.31 -3.95 -9.08
C LEU A 627 48.22 -5.13 -8.67
N ALA A 628 47.86 -6.36 -9.02
CA ALA A 628 48.70 -7.52 -8.68
C ALA A 628 50.06 -7.53 -9.43
N GLY A 629 50.14 -6.88 -10.60
CA GLY A 629 51.33 -6.80 -11.46
C GLY A 629 52.34 -5.72 -11.08
N HIS A 630 51.92 -4.62 -10.43
CA HIS A 630 52.79 -3.46 -10.13
C HIS A 630 53.85 -3.68 -9.03
N GLY A 631 53.98 -4.90 -8.47
CA GLY A 631 55.10 -5.30 -7.62
C GLY A 631 55.32 -4.42 -6.38
N TYR A 632 54.46 -4.56 -5.37
CA TYR A 632 54.51 -3.72 -4.16
C TYR A 632 55.46 -4.26 -3.07
N SER A 633 55.92 -3.33 -2.21
CA SER A 633 56.81 -3.63 -1.08
C SER A 633 56.07 -4.02 0.22
N ASN A 634 54.78 -3.71 0.35
CA ASN A 634 53.95 -4.02 1.52
C ASN A 634 52.62 -4.68 1.09
N MET A 635 52.43 -5.94 1.46
CA MET A 635 51.26 -6.75 1.11
C MET A 635 49.95 -6.24 1.72
N LEU A 636 50.04 -5.59 2.89
CA LEU A 636 48.88 -5.04 3.59
C LEU A 636 48.25 -3.87 2.81
N GLU A 637 49.08 -2.95 2.32
CA GLU A 637 48.65 -1.82 1.49
C GLU A 637 48.00 -2.30 0.20
N THR A 638 48.63 -3.26 -0.48
CA THR A 638 48.07 -3.86 -1.71
C THR A 638 46.71 -4.51 -1.46
N GLY A 639 46.53 -5.18 -0.32
CA GLY A 639 45.24 -5.79 0.02
C GLY A 639 44.14 -4.77 0.28
N VAL A 640 44.45 -3.67 0.98
CA VAL A 640 43.53 -2.54 1.18
C VAL A 640 43.14 -1.93 -0.15
N GLU A 641 44.13 -1.61 -0.99
CA GLU A 641 43.91 -0.98 -2.30
C GLU A 641 43.02 -1.83 -3.19
N MET A 642 43.18 -3.16 -3.19
CA MET A 642 42.30 -4.09 -3.93
C MET A 642 40.87 -4.07 -3.39
N HIS A 643 40.68 -4.11 -2.06
CA HIS A 643 39.34 -4.01 -1.47
C HIS A 643 38.67 -2.66 -1.80
N LEU A 644 39.42 -1.57 -1.74
CA LEU A 644 38.94 -0.22 -2.09
C LEU A 644 38.59 -0.12 -3.57
N SER A 645 39.44 -0.61 -4.48
CA SER A 645 39.17 -0.65 -5.93
C SER A 645 37.85 -1.37 -6.20
N PHE A 646 37.62 -2.55 -5.60
CA PHE A 646 36.37 -3.30 -5.80
C PHE A 646 35.12 -2.53 -5.35
N ILE A 647 35.22 -1.81 -4.23
CA ILE A 647 34.15 -0.94 -3.74
C ILE A 647 33.94 0.22 -4.72
N ASP A 648 35.02 0.84 -5.19
CA ASP A 648 34.98 1.98 -6.10
C ASP A 648 34.37 1.61 -7.46
N THR A 649 34.71 0.43 -8.01
CA THR A 649 34.08 -0.09 -9.22
C THR A 649 32.58 -0.32 -8.99
N ALA A 650 32.18 -0.93 -7.88
CA ALA A 650 30.77 -1.15 -7.55
C ALA A 650 29.99 0.17 -7.41
N VAL A 651 30.55 1.14 -6.70
CA VAL A 651 30.00 2.50 -6.51
C VAL A 651 29.90 3.24 -7.85
N ALA A 652 30.89 3.11 -8.73
CA ALA A 652 30.88 3.71 -10.07
C ALA A 652 29.73 3.19 -10.93
N TYR A 653 29.44 1.89 -10.89
CA TYR A 653 28.28 1.32 -11.59
C TYR A 653 26.94 1.91 -11.11
N PHE A 654 26.77 2.10 -9.79
CA PHE A 654 25.58 2.75 -9.25
C PHE A 654 25.43 4.21 -9.67
N ARG A 655 26.54 4.97 -9.80
CA ARG A 655 26.48 6.35 -10.30
C ARG A 655 25.84 6.43 -11.68
N LEU A 656 26.25 5.54 -12.60
CA LEU A 656 25.72 5.50 -13.96
C LEU A 656 24.24 5.11 -13.97
N TYR A 657 23.86 4.14 -13.14
CA TYR A 657 22.47 3.71 -13.05
C TYR A 657 21.57 4.78 -12.43
N LEU A 658 22.05 5.51 -11.41
CA LEU A 658 21.31 6.59 -10.78
C LEU A 658 21.04 7.76 -11.75
N ALA A 659 22.00 8.08 -12.62
CA ALA A 659 21.81 9.06 -13.68
C ALA A 659 20.73 8.62 -14.69
N TYR A 660 20.72 7.33 -15.03
CA TYR A 660 19.68 6.74 -15.87
C TYR A 660 18.29 6.83 -15.22
N LEU A 661 18.14 6.34 -13.98
CA LEU A 661 16.87 6.41 -13.24
C LEU A 661 16.36 7.84 -13.08
N THR A 662 17.26 8.78 -12.76
CA THR A 662 16.91 10.21 -12.68
C THR A 662 16.33 10.72 -13.99
N THR A 663 16.96 10.38 -15.12
CA THR A 663 16.51 10.82 -16.46
C THR A 663 15.14 10.25 -16.80
N GLU A 664 14.95 8.95 -16.61
CA GLU A 664 13.68 8.27 -16.90
C GLU A 664 12.53 8.80 -16.03
N ILE A 665 12.77 8.97 -14.73
CA ILE A 665 11.76 9.47 -13.79
C ILE A 665 11.42 10.93 -14.11
N ASP A 666 12.42 11.77 -14.42
CA ASP A 666 12.18 13.16 -14.79
C ASP A 666 11.46 13.28 -16.15
N GLU A 667 11.68 12.37 -17.09
CA GLU A 667 10.92 12.31 -18.35
C GLU A 667 9.44 12.05 -18.09
N HIS A 668 9.11 11.03 -17.30
CA HIS A 668 7.72 10.73 -16.94
C HIS A 668 7.09 11.89 -16.14
N ASN A 669 7.84 12.51 -15.22
CA ASN A 669 7.39 13.67 -14.46
C ASN A 669 7.09 14.88 -15.37
N ARG A 670 7.93 15.14 -16.39
CA ARG A 670 7.66 16.18 -17.39
C ARG A 670 6.39 15.88 -18.16
N LEU A 671 6.22 14.66 -18.67
CA LEU A 671 5.01 14.26 -19.42
C LEU A 671 3.74 14.49 -18.59
N ILE A 672 3.77 14.18 -17.29
CA ILE A 672 2.64 14.41 -16.38
C ILE A 672 2.41 15.91 -16.13
N LYS A 673 3.46 16.72 -15.96
CA LYS A 673 3.35 18.16 -15.70
C LYS A 673 2.76 18.96 -16.87
N PHE A 674 3.01 18.53 -18.10
CA PHE A 674 2.51 19.19 -19.31
C PHE A 674 1.17 18.62 -19.79
N ALA A 675 0.58 17.67 -19.07
CA ALA A 675 -0.73 17.12 -19.39
C ALA A 675 -1.84 18.10 -18.97
N ASP A 676 -2.68 18.52 -19.93
CA ASP A 676 -3.88 19.31 -19.65
C ASP A 676 -5.06 18.37 -19.34
N PRO A 677 -5.69 18.45 -18.13
CA PRO A 677 -6.87 17.66 -17.76
C PRO A 677 -8.09 17.78 -18.69
N MET A 678 -8.14 18.79 -19.56
CA MET A 678 -9.28 19.07 -20.45
C MET A 678 -9.08 18.61 -21.89
N ASP A 679 -7.88 18.17 -22.28
CA ASP A 679 -7.55 17.84 -23.68
C ASP A 679 -7.70 16.33 -23.99
N ASP A 680 -8.20 15.99 -25.18
CA ASP A 680 -8.53 14.61 -25.59
C ASP A 680 -7.30 13.69 -25.74
N CYS A 681 -6.08 14.24 -25.61
CA CYS A 681 -4.81 13.53 -25.68
C CYS A 681 -4.50 12.69 -24.41
N LEU A 682 -5.26 12.86 -23.33
CA LEU A 682 -5.08 12.16 -22.04
C LEU A 682 -5.36 10.65 -22.05
N VAL A 683 -6.01 10.14 -23.10
CA VAL A 683 -6.27 8.71 -23.27
C VAL A 683 -4.96 7.90 -23.34
N ASP A 684 -3.85 8.51 -23.79
CA ASP A 684 -2.54 7.86 -23.86
C ASP A 684 -1.77 7.81 -22.52
N LEU A 685 -1.99 8.77 -21.61
CA LEU A 685 -1.35 8.76 -20.27
C LEU A 685 -2.04 7.77 -19.31
N ALA A 686 -3.34 7.56 -19.50
CA ALA A 686 -4.12 6.53 -18.82
C ALA A 686 -3.99 5.14 -19.47
N ALA A 687 -3.25 5.01 -20.57
CA ALA A 687 -2.96 3.73 -21.19
C ALA A 687 -2.18 2.82 -20.22
N GLU A 688 -2.55 1.54 -20.23
CA GLU A 688 -2.02 0.47 -19.37
C GLU A 688 -0.48 0.42 -19.32
N GLY A 689 0.19 0.92 -20.37
CA GLY A 689 1.64 0.98 -20.50
C GLY A 689 2.36 1.99 -19.58
N THR A 690 1.79 3.17 -19.30
CA THR A 690 2.50 4.20 -18.52
C THR A 690 2.55 3.85 -17.04
N ARG A 691 1.45 3.33 -16.48
CA ARG A 691 1.41 2.83 -15.09
C ARG A 691 2.32 1.63 -14.88
N LEU A 692 2.34 0.70 -15.85
CA LEU A 692 3.23 -0.47 -15.80
C LEU A 692 4.71 -0.04 -15.81
N LYS A 693 5.07 0.97 -16.60
CA LYS A 693 6.42 1.55 -16.62
C LYS A 693 6.78 2.23 -15.29
N LEU A 694 5.89 3.05 -14.72
CA LEU A 694 6.11 3.67 -13.41
C LEU A 694 6.28 2.62 -12.30
N LYS A 695 5.46 1.56 -12.30
CA LYS A 695 5.61 0.44 -11.36
C LYS A 695 6.95 -0.28 -11.52
N THR A 696 7.39 -0.49 -12.76
CA THR A 696 8.68 -1.12 -13.05
C THR A 696 9.84 -0.28 -12.52
N LEU A 697 9.78 1.05 -12.71
CA LEU A 697 10.77 1.98 -12.18
C LEU A 697 10.78 2.02 -10.64
N GLU A 698 9.62 1.85 -9.99
CA GLU A 698 9.53 1.73 -8.53
C GLU A 698 10.27 0.49 -8.01
N ASP A 699 10.07 -0.66 -8.66
CA ASP A 699 10.75 -1.91 -8.31
C ASP A 699 12.27 -1.77 -8.52
N ASP A 700 12.68 -1.21 -9.66
CA ASP A 700 14.08 -0.93 -10.00
C ASP A 700 14.79 -0.01 -8.97
N VAL A 701 14.12 1.04 -8.49
CA VAL A 701 14.64 1.93 -7.43
C VAL A 701 14.78 1.18 -6.11
N THR A 702 13.80 0.35 -5.76
CA THR A 702 13.78 -0.42 -4.51
C THR A 702 14.91 -1.46 -4.49
N ASP A 703 15.10 -2.19 -5.59
CA ASP A 703 16.18 -3.17 -5.74
C ASP A 703 17.57 -2.52 -5.61
N ALA A 704 17.74 -1.33 -6.20
CA ALA A 704 18.98 -0.56 -6.08
C ALA A 704 19.26 -0.10 -4.66
N MET A 705 18.22 0.32 -3.91
CA MET A 705 18.36 0.69 -2.49
C MET A 705 18.82 -0.51 -1.65
N LEU A 706 18.16 -1.67 -1.79
CA LEU A 706 18.54 -2.90 -1.07
C LEU A 706 19.98 -3.33 -1.39
N ALA A 707 20.41 -3.19 -2.64
CA ALA A 707 21.76 -3.52 -3.06
C ALA A 707 22.82 -2.56 -2.46
N LEU A 708 22.53 -1.26 -2.40
CA LEU A 708 23.42 -0.27 -1.78
C LEU A 708 23.47 -0.42 -0.26
N GLU A 709 22.36 -0.74 0.40
CA GLU A 709 22.34 -1.03 1.83
C GLU A 709 23.20 -2.25 2.17
N ALA A 710 23.11 -3.32 1.37
CA ALA A 710 23.98 -4.49 1.52
C ALA A 710 25.46 -4.14 1.34
N ASN A 711 25.80 -3.33 0.33
CA ASN A 711 27.18 -2.86 0.12
C ASN A 711 27.66 -1.96 1.26
N LYS A 712 26.81 -1.08 1.80
CA LYS A 712 27.13 -0.24 2.95
C LYS A 712 27.53 -1.09 4.15
N GLU A 713 26.79 -2.16 4.44
CA GLU A 713 27.13 -3.08 5.53
C GLU A 713 28.49 -3.75 5.33
N VAL A 714 28.85 -4.10 4.09
CA VAL A 714 30.19 -4.62 3.74
C VAL A 714 31.27 -3.58 4.05
N VAL A 715 31.12 -2.33 3.60
CA VAL A 715 32.12 -1.27 3.85
C VAL A 715 32.23 -0.97 5.36
N CYS A 716 31.10 -0.89 6.07
CA CYS A 716 31.07 -0.73 7.53
C CYS A 716 31.75 -1.91 8.26
N ALA A 717 31.60 -3.14 7.77
CA ALA A 717 32.25 -4.31 8.33
C ALA A 717 33.76 -4.33 8.05
N LEU A 718 34.20 -3.94 6.85
CA LEU A 718 35.62 -3.73 6.53
C LEU A 718 36.23 -2.65 7.42
N LEU A 719 35.56 -1.52 7.60
CA LEU A 719 36.01 -0.45 8.49
C LEU A 719 36.16 -0.92 9.95
N ARG A 720 35.23 -1.75 10.44
CA ARG A 720 35.35 -2.38 11.77
C ARG A 720 36.52 -3.36 11.85
N MET A 721 36.69 -4.20 10.82
CA MET A 721 37.80 -5.15 10.72
C MET A 721 39.15 -4.41 10.75
N TRP A 722 39.32 -3.36 9.94
CA TRP A 722 40.53 -2.54 9.88
C TRP A 722 40.85 -1.86 11.21
N ARG A 723 39.84 -1.32 11.91
CA ARG A 723 40.03 -0.77 13.27
C ARG A 723 40.49 -1.81 14.30
N CYS A 724 40.16 -3.08 14.10
CA CYS A 724 40.55 -4.17 15.00
C CYS A 724 41.94 -4.74 14.64
N CYS A 725 42.32 -4.71 13.36
CA CYS A 725 43.62 -5.13 12.87
C CYS A 725 44.63 -3.99 13.06
N ARG A 726 45.19 -3.85 14.27
CA ARG A 726 46.25 -2.86 14.54
C ARG A 726 47.51 -3.23 13.75
N VAL A 727 47.92 -2.38 12.81
CA VAL A 727 49.12 -2.60 12.01
C VAL A 727 50.26 -1.72 12.52
N PRO A 728 51.46 -2.24 12.79
CA PRO A 728 52.63 -1.41 13.08
C PRO A 728 53.20 -0.89 11.75
N VAL A 729 52.44 -0.08 11.02
CA VAL A 729 53.00 0.73 9.92
C VAL A 729 53.47 2.04 10.52
N GLY A 730 54.73 2.39 10.28
CA GLY A 730 55.46 3.40 11.00
C GLY A 730 55.06 4.85 10.70
N THR A 731 53.81 5.25 10.92
CA THR A 731 53.34 6.62 11.20
C THR A 731 51.83 6.59 11.48
N ASP A 732 51.34 7.27 12.53
CA ASP A 732 49.89 7.42 12.82
C ASP A 732 49.08 8.03 11.64
N GLU A 733 49.77 8.65 10.67
CA GLU A 733 49.17 9.28 9.49
C GLU A 733 48.59 8.27 8.48
N ASP A 734 49.18 7.08 8.32
CA ASP A 734 48.76 6.09 7.31
C ASP A 734 47.50 5.32 7.73
N GLU A 735 47.35 4.98 9.03
CA GLU A 735 46.14 4.34 9.58
C GLU A 735 44.93 5.27 9.50
N PHE A 736 45.13 6.56 9.77
CA PHE A 736 44.09 7.57 9.64
C PHE A 736 43.58 7.69 8.19
N SER A 737 44.46 7.50 7.19
CA SER A 737 44.12 7.64 5.77
C SER A 737 43.13 6.58 5.28
N VAL A 738 43.34 5.29 5.59
CA VAL A 738 42.48 4.19 5.12
C VAL A 738 41.10 4.22 5.79
N VAL A 739 41.06 4.47 7.10
CA VAL A 739 39.81 4.59 7.84
C VAL A 739 38.99 5.79 7.33
N ALA A 740 39.65 6.90 7.02
CA ALA A 740 39.00 8.06 6.41
C ALA A 740 38.44 7.71 5.02
N ILE A 741 39.21 7.04 4.15
CA ILE A 741 38.75 6.64 2.81
C ILE A 741 37.53 5.70 2.88
N LEU A 742 37.55 4.69 3.75
CA LEU A 742 36.41 3.79 3.92
C LEU A 742 35.18 4.53 4.48
N ALA A 743 35.37 5.45 5.42
CA ALA A 743 34.30 6.29 5.94
C ALA A 743 33.71 7.19 4.84
N ASP A 744 34.55 7.71 3.94
CA ASP A 744 34.11 8.49 2.78
C ASP A 744 33.25 7.65 1.84
N ARG A 745 33.61 6.39 1.60
CA ARG A 745 32.78 5.47 0.81
C ARG A 745 31.44 5.15 1.45
N VAL A 746 31.36 5.04 2.78
CA VAL A 746 30.07 4.95 3.48
C VAL A 746 29.24 6.21 3.24
N ARG A 747 29.85 7.40 3.33
CA ARG A 747 29.17 8.68 3.06
C ARG A 747 28.68 8.79 1.61
N ASP A 748 29.47 8.32 0.64
CA ASP A 748 29.10 8.28 -0.78
C ASP A 748 27.90 7.36 -1.02
N ILE A 749 27.92 6.15 -0.45
CA ILE A 749 26.80 5.20 -0.54
C ILE A 749 25.54 5.78 0.12
N ASP A 750 25.66 6.38 1.30
CA ASP A 750 24.55 7.06 1.97
C ASP A 750 23.97 8.22 1.15
N ALA A 751 24.83 8.94 0.40
CA ALA A 751 24.36 9.97 -0.52
C ALA A 751 23.54 9.38 -1.66
N PHE A 752 23.93 8.22 -2.21
CA PHE A 752 23.14 7.53 -3.24
C PHE A 752 21.82 6.99 -2.71
N ILE A 753 21.80 6.41 -1.51
CA ILE A 753 20.56 5.94 -0.87
C ILE A 753 19.59 7.12 -0.69
N ARG A 754 20.06 8.28 -0.19
CA ARG A 754 19.23 9.49 -0.08
C ARG A 754 18.72 9.98 -1.43
N GLN A 755 19.54 9.92 -2.49
CA GLN A 755 19.11 10.30 -3.83
C GLN A 755 18.04 9.35 -4.37
N LEU A 756 18.20 8.03 -4.19
CA LEU A 756 17.18 7.04 -4.56
C LEU A 756 15.88 7.21 -3.77
N GLN A 757 15.96 7.53 -2.47
CA GLN A 757 14.78 7.87 -1.66
C GLN A 757 14.03 9.08 -2.26
N SER A 758 14.76 10.15 -2.61
CA SER A 758 14.16 11.31 -3.27
C SER A 758 13.52 10.97 -4.62
N LEU A 759 14.16 10.10 -5.41
CA LEU A 759 13.58 9.63 -6.68
C LEU A 759 12.33 8.78 -6.46
N ARG A 760 12.31 7.93 -5.42
CA ARG A 760 11.14 7.15 -5.02
C ARG A 760 9.97 8.06 -4.64
N ASP A 761 10.22 9.07 -3.81
CA ASP A 761 9.19 10.04 -3.39
C ASP A 761 8.61 10.79 -4.60
N LYS A 762 9.46 11.21 -5.54
CA LYS A 762 9.03 11.81 -6.81
C LYS A 762 8.16 10.85 -7.63
N LEU A 763 8.56 9.58 -7.73
CA LEU A 763 7.83 8.57 -8.50
C LEU A 763 6.47 8.21 -7.87
N LEU A 764 6.42 8.12 -6.54
CA LEU A 764 5.16 7.95 -5.79
C LEU A 764 4.21 9.11 -6.05
N THR A 765 4.73 10.35 -6.01
CA THR A 765 3.96 11.56 -6.35
C THR A 765 3.44 11.50 -7.79
N CYS A 766 4.27 11.14 -8.76
CA CYS A 766 3.85 10.97 -10.15
C CYS A 766 2.73 9.91 -10.29
N THR A 767 2.85 8.79 -9.59
CA THR A 767 1.86 7.70 -9.60
C THR A 767 0.52 8.13 -8.99
N GLN A 768 0.56 8.91 -7.90
CA GLN A 768 -0.63 9.50 -7.30
C GLN A 768 -1.32 10.47 -8.25
N ILE A 769 -0.56 11.38 -8.88
CA ILE A 769 -1.10 12.35 -9.83
C ILE A 769 -1.76 11.65 -11.04
N VAL A 770 -1.13 10.61 -11.61
CA VAL A 770 -1.72 9.82 -12.70
C VAL A 770 -3.00 9.10 -12.25
N SER A 771 -3.08 8.66 -11.00
CA SER A 771 -4.29 8.09 -10.43
C SER A 771 -5.40 9.14 -10.29
N SER A 772 -5.10 10.31 -9.72
CA SER A 772 -6.04 11.42 -9.57
C SER A 772 -6.53 11.97 -10.91
N PHE A 773 -5.67 12.06 -11.93
CA PHE A 773 -6.08 12.46 -13.28
C PHE A 773 -7.05 11.45 -13.90
N SER A 774 -6.82 10.17 -13.69
CA SER A 774 -7.72 9.11 -14.16
C SER A 774 -9.07 9.19 -13.45
N GLU A 775 -9.10 9.46 -12.15
CA GLU A 775 -10.33 9.69 -11.39
C GLU A 775 -11.08 10.94 -11.88
N LEU A 776 -10.36 12.04 -12.12
CA LEU A 776 -10.92 13.29 -12.63
C LEU A 776 -11.49 13.12 -14.05
N SER A 777 -10.77 12.43 -14.94
CA SER A 777 -11.22 12.14 -16.31
C SER A 777 -12.48 11.27 -16.31
N ASN A 778 -12.53 10.25 -15.45
CA ASN A 778 -13.72 9.44 -15.24
C ASN A 778 -14.88 10.28 -14.69
N GLY A 779 -14.62 11.18 -13.74
CA GLY A 779 -15.59 12.11 -13.17
C GLY A 779 -16.17 13.09 -14.21
N LEU A 780 -15.32 13.71 -15.04
CA LEU A 780 -15.72 14.63 -16.11
C LEU A 780 -16.55 13.91 -17.18
N SER A 781 -16.18 12.69 -17.53
CA SER A 781 -16.95 11.84 -18.46
C SER A 781 -18.34 11.54 -17.90
N LEU A 782 -18.44 11.22 -16.61
CA LEU A 782 -19.71 11.04 -15.92
C LEU A 782 -20.54 12.33 -15.85
N GLN A 783 -19.91 13.48 -15.63
CA GLN A 783 -20.60 14.77 -15.61
C GLN A 783 -21.17 15.14 -16.99
N ARG A 784 -20.39 14.96 -18.07
CA ARG A 784 -20.87 15.16 -19.44
C ARG A 784 -22.06 14.25 -19.75
N LEU A 785 -21.99 12.98 -19.34
CA LEU A 785 -23.10 12.03 -19.47
C LEU A 785 -24.35 12.44 -18.67
N ALA A 786 -24.16 12.90 -17.43
CA ALA A 786 -25.25 13.37 -16.57
C ALA A 786 -25.93 14.62 -17.15
N GLU A 787 -25.16 15.55 -17.72
CA GLU A 787 -25.69 16.77 -18.33
C GLU A 787 -26.46 16.46 -19.63
N THR A 788 -25.96 15.54 -20.46
CA THR A 788 -26.71 15.05 -21.63
C THR A 788 -28.02 14.36 -21.23
N ALA A 789 -28.00 13.51 -20.20
CA ALA A 789 -29.20 12.85 -19.70
C ALA A 789 -30.21 13.85 -19.09
N ARG A 790 -29.73 14.92 -18.45
CA ARG A 790 -30.58 15.99 -17.93
C ARG A 790 -31.29 16.74 -19.07
N MET A 791 -30.57 17.12 -20.12
CA MET A 791 -31.15 17.78 -21.30
C MET A 791 -32.20 16.89 -21.99
N GLU A 792 -31.97 15.59 -22.08
CA GLU A 792 -32.95 14.63 -22.60
C GLU A 792 -34.18 14.49 -21.69
N GLY A 793 -33.98 14.45 -20.37
CA GLY A 793 -35.06 14.39 -19.38
C GLY A 793 -35.98 15.62 -19.42
N GLU A 794 -35.42 16.83 -19.57
CA GLU A 794 -36.20 18.07 -19.71
C GLU A 794 -37.05 18.06 -20.99
N ARG A 795 -36.49 17.62 -22.12
CA ARG A 795 -37.25 17.47 -23.39
C ARG A 795 -38.38 16.46 -23.24
N THR A 796 -38.14 15.32 -22.59
CA THR A 796 -39.12 14.26 -22.39
C THR A 796 -40.27 14.69 -21.46
N MET A 797 -39.95 15.43 -20.40
CA MET A 797 -40.96 16.01 -19.50
C MET A 797 -41.85 17.01 -20.24
N ALA A 798 -41.28 17.88 -21.08
CA ALA A 798 -42.06 18.83 -21.87
C ALA A 798 -43.03 18.13 -22.84
N LEU A 799 -42.62 17.00 -23.44
CA LEU A 799 -43.49 16.17 -24.28
C LEU A 799 -44.62 15.53 -23.46
N THR A 800 -44.32 15.03 -22.26
CA THR A 800 -45.31 14.38 -21.38
C THR A 800 -46.39 15.36 -20.90
N VAL A 801 -46.00 16.59 -20.54
CA VAL A 801 -46.94 17.64 -20.13
C VAL A 801 -47.88 18.01 -21.28
N ARG A 802 -47.37 18.13 -22.51
CA ARG A 802 -48.21 18.36 -23.70
C ARG A 802 -49.20 17.22 -23.92
N ALA A 803 -48.75 15.97 -23.82
CA ALA A 803 -49.63 14.80 -23.97
C ALA A 803 -50.74 14.75 -22.90
N GLN A 804 -50.45 15.16 -21.65
CA GLN A 804 -51.48 15.27 -20.61
C GLN A 804 -52.53 16.35 -20.92
N GLN A 805 -52.11 17.50 -21.46
CA GLN A 805 -53.02 18.57 -21.87
C GLN A 805 -53.93 18.11 -23.01
N ASP A 806 -53.38 17.38 -23.99
CA ASP A 806 -54.16 16.79 -25.08
C ASP A 806 -55.20 15.79 -24.55
N ALA A 807 -54.83 14.94 -23.60
CA ALA A 807 -55.75 13.99 -22.98
C ALA A 807 -56.87 14.68 -22.17
N ALA A 808 -56.56 15.78 -21.48
CA ALA A 808 -57.56 16.57 -20.76
C ALA A 808 -58.56 17.25 -21.71
N ALA A 809 -58.08 17.79 -22.83
CA ALA A 809 -58.93 18.39 -23.87
C ALA A 809 -59.90 17.36 -24.48
N VAL A 810 -59.42 16.15 -24.78
CA VAL A 810 -60.25 15.06 -25.31
C VAL A 810 -61.35 14.67 -24.30
N LYS A 811 -61.01 14.57 -23.00
CA LYS A 811 -62.01 14.29 -21.94
C LYS A 811 -63.08 15.39 -21.86
N ALA A 812 -62.69 16.66 -21.90
CA ALA A 812 -63.65 17.77 -21.86
C ALA A 812 -64.61 17.73 -23.06
N LEU A 813 -64.10 17.46 -24.27
CA LEU A 813 -64.91 17.33 -25.48
C LEU A 813 -65.94 16.19 -25.36
N THR A 814 -65.53 15.04 -24.81
CA THR A 814 -66.43 13.90 -24.62
C THR A 814 -67.55 14.17 -23.61
N VAL A 815 -67.28 14.90 -22.52
CA VAL A 815 -68.30 15.27 -21.53
C VAL A 815 -69.32 16.24 -22.13
N VAL A 816 -68.87 17.23 -22.90
CA VAL A 816 -69.76 18.14 -23.62
C VAL A 816 -70.66 17.35 -24.58
N ALA A 817 -70.08 16.47 -25.41
CA ALA A 817 -70.85 15.65 -26.35
C ALA A 817 -71.93 14.80 -25.65
N LEU A 818 -71.61 14.17 -24.51
CA LEU A 818 -72.52 13.35 -23.70
C LEU A 818 -73.76 14.10 -23.19
N ILE A 819 -73.62 15.40 -22.88
CA ILE A 819 -74.71 16.24 -22.38
C ILE A 819 -75.61 16.69 -23.53
N TYR A 820 -75.04 17.05 -24.68
CA TYR A 820 -75.82 17.59 -25.80
C TYR A 820 -76.52 16.50 -26.62
N LEU A 821 -75.91 15.32 -26.78
CA LEU A 821 -76.43 14.25 -27.64
C LEU A 821 -77.92 13.91 -27.41
N PRO A 822 -78.40 13.69 -26.17
CA PRO A 822 -79.78 13.29 -25.92
C PRO A 822 -80.77 14.44 -26.21
N SER A 823 -80.38 15.67 -25.86
CA SER A 823 -81.19 16.86 -26.11
C SER A 823 -81.32 17.13 -27.61
N THR A 824 -80.24 16.96 -28.39
CA THR A 824 -80.27 17.09 -29.85
C THR A 824 -81.18 16.05 -30.50
N VAL A 825 -81.16 14.80 -30.03
CA VAL A 825 -82.07 13.75 -30.53
C VAL A 825 -83.53 14.11 -30.28
N VAL A 826 -83.87 14.57 -29.06
CA VAL A 826 -85.24 14.99 -28.74
C VAL A 826 -85.66 16.20 -29.57
N LEU A 827 -84.78 17.19 -29.74
CA LEU A 827 -85.07 18.37 -30.57
C LEU A 827 -85.38 18.01 -32.03
N ASN A 828 -84.66 17.03 -32.60
CA ASN A 828 -84.90 16.55 -33.96
C ASN A 828 -86.28 15.89 -34.12
N PHE A 829 -86.78 15.17 -33.11
CA PHE A 829 -88.12 14.56 -33.15
C PHE A 829 -89.25 15.60 -33.09
N PHE A 830 -89.01 16.73 -32.43
CA PHE A 830 -90.01 17.76 -32.21
C PHE A 830 -89.86 18.99 -33.15
N SER A 831 -88.89 18.97 -34.07
CA SER A 831 -88.49 20.15 -34.87
C SER A 831 -89.59 20.68 -35.79
N THR A 832 -90.64 19.91 -36.07
CA THR A 832 -91.72 20.27 -37.02
C THR A 832 -93.02 20.68 -36.33
N SER A 833 -93.15 20.53 -35.00
CA SER A 833 -94.43 20.71 -34.28
C SER A 833 -94.38 21.73 -33.12
N LEU A 834 -93.24 22.38 -32.87
CA LEU A 834 -93.08 23.31 -31.74
C LEU A 834 -93.41 24.78 -32.03
N ILE A 835 -93.49 25.17 -33.29
CA ILE A 835 -93.79 26.56 -33.68
C ILE A 835 -94.98 26.54 -34.64
N ASP A 836 -96.10 27.01 -34.13
CA ASP A 836 -97.32 27.18 -34.92
C ASP A 836 -97.46 28.66 -35.32
N PHE A 837 -97.96 28.92 -36.53
CA PHE A 837 -98.02 30.27 -37.10
C PHE A 837 -99.46 30.71 -37.44
N PRO A 838 -100.37 30.88 -36.46
CA PRO A 838 -101.65 31.54 -36.73
C PRO A 838 -101.40 33.04 -36.88
N ASP A 839 -101.79 33.62 -38.02
CA ASP A 839 -101.66 35.05 -38.37
C ASP A 839 -100.23 35.61 -38.51
N GLY A 840 -99.26 34.78 -38.88
CA GLY A 840 -97.92 35.23 -39.27
C GLY A 840 -97.05 35.73 -38.12
N LYS A 841 -97.45 35.49 -36.87
CA LYS A 841 -96.61 35.68 -35.67
C LYS A 841 -96.21 34.32 -35.13
N PRO A 842 -94.92 34.05 -34.89
CA PRO A 842 -94.48 32.78 -34.30
C PRO A 842 -95.03 32.68 -32.88
N VAL A 843 -95.94 31.74 -32.64
CA VAL A 843 -96.42 31.42 -31.30
C VAL A 843 -95.87 30.05 -30.93
N LEU A 844 -95.25 29.97 -29.76
CA LEU A 844 -94.69 28.73 -29.23
C LEU A 844 -95.85 27.75 -28.98
N ALA A 845 -95.80 26.55 -29.57
CA ALA A 845 -96.84 25.56 -29.41
C ALA A 845 -97.05 25.27 -27.92
N ALA A 846 -98.30 25.17 -27.46
CA ALA A 846 -98.64 25.01 -26.04
C ALA A 846 -97.96 23.78 -25.38
N GLN A 847 -97.48 22.84 -26.17
CA GLN A 847 -96.81 21.61 -25.77
C GLN A 847 -95.28 21.71 -25.70
N TRP A 848 -94.69 22.90 -25.85
CA TRP A 848 -93.23 23.09 -25.82
C TRP A 848 -92.54 22.54 -24.56
N TRP A 849 -93.27 22.51 -23.45
CA TRP A 849 -92.80 21.96 -22.18
C TRP A 849 -92.48 20.46 -22.27
N LEU A 850 -93.01 19.72 -23.24
CA LEU A 850 -92.67 18.31 -23.47
C LEU A 850 -91.20 18.11 -23.82
N PHE A 851 -90.55 19.07 -24.50
CA PHE A 851 -89.11 19.03 -24.73
C PHE A 851 -88.33 19.01 -23.40
N LEU A 852 -88.72 19.85 -22.44
CA LEU A 852 -88.09 19.90 -21.12
C LEU A 852 -88.38 18.65 -20.30
N VAL A 853 -89.61 18.13 -20.38
CA VAL A 853 -90.03 16.94 -19.64
C VAL A 853 -89.41 15.65 -20.19
N ILE A 854 -89.06 15.59 -21.47
CA ILE A 854 -88.43 14.40 -22.07
C ILE A 854 -86.90 14.54 -22.13
N GLY A 855 -86.40 15.69 -22.62
CA GLY A 855 -84.97 15.93 -22.79
C GLY A 855 -84.20 16.04 -21.48
N GLY A 856 -84.80 16.65 -20.45
CA GLY A 856 -84.19 16.78 -19.12
C GLY A 856 -83.90 15.41 -18.49
N PRO A 857 -84.91 14.54 -18.28
CA PRO A 857 -84.70 13.22 -17.71
C PRO A 857 -83.78 12.33 -18.53
N LEU A 858 -83.87 12.38 -19.87
CA LEU A 858 -83.00 11.58 -20.74
C LEU A 858 -81.52 11.97 -20.57
N THR A 859 -81.23 13.27 -20.46
CA THR A 859 -79.88 13.78 -20.21
C THR A 859 -79.37 13.40 -18.81
N VAL A 860 -80.25 13.42 -17.80
CA VAL A 860 -79.90 12.95 -16.45
C VAL A 860 -79.59 11.46 -16.46
N ILE A 861 -80.36 10.65 -17.18
CA ILE A 861 -80.14 9.20 -17.31
C ILE A 861 -78.82 8.91 -18.03
N THR A 862 -78.49 9.60 -19.11
CA THR A 862 -77.23 9.36 -19.83
C THR A 862 -76.01 9.76 -19.01
N VAL A 863 -76.06 10.90 -18.31
CA VAL A 863 -74.99 11.33 -17.40
C VAL A 863 -74.89 10.37 -16.21
N PHE A 864 -76.01 9.91 -15.66
CA PHE A 864 -76.03 8.96 -14.55
C PHE A 864 -75.49 7.59 -14.97
N ALA A 865 -75.87 7.08 -16.15
CA ALA A 865 -75.35 5.83 -16.69
C ALA A 865 -73.84 5.90 -16.96
N TRP A 866 -73.35 7.02 -17.52
CA TRP A 866 -71.92 7.27 -17.68
C TRP A 866 -71.20 7.32 -16.32
N HIS A 867 -71.74 8.06 -15.35
CA HIS A 867 -71.17 8.14 -14.01
C HIS A 867 -71.15 6.77 -13.32
N LEU A 868 -72.20 5.96 -13.49
CA LEU A 868 -72.26 4.61 -12.96
C LEU A 868 -71.24 3.70 -13.62
N TRP A 869 -71.08 3.76 -14.96
CA TRP A 869 -70.06 3.02 -15.69
C TRP A 869 -68.65 3.41 -15.22
N VAL A 870 -68.32 4.70 -15.16
CA VAL A 870 -67.02 5.17 -14.65
C VAL A 870 -66.79 4.67 -13.23
N ARG A 871 -67.80 4.74 -12.37
CA ARG A 871 -67.72 4.30 -10.97
C ARG A 871 -67.61 2.79 -10.81
N THR A 872 -68.21 1.98 -11.69
CA THR A 872 -68.17 0.51 -11.58
C THR A 872 -66.96 -0.11 -12.28
N HIS A 873 -66.46 0.48 -13.37
CA HIS A 873 -65.32 -0.08 -14.13
C HIS A 873 -63.96 0.53 -13.76
N MET A 874 -63.90 1.68 -13.09
CA MET A 874 -62.62 2.24 -12.58
C MET A 874 -62.35 1.94 -11.09
N LEU A 875 -63.25 1.23 -10.37
CA LEU A 875 -63.12 0.97 -8.92
C LEU A 875 -63.16 -0.52 -8.52
N GLU A 876 -62.70 -1.43 -9.37
CA GLU A 876 -62.11 -2.69 -8.90
C GLU A 876 -60.62 -2.66 -9.28
N PRO A 877 -59.67 -2.80 -8.33
CA PRO A 877 -59.66 -3.90 -7.36
C PRO A 877 -59.42 -3.53 -5.88
N HIS A 878 -60.12 -4.29 -5.01
CA HIS A 878 -59.73 -4.83 -3.70
C HIS A 878 -59.27 -3.91 -2.54
N HIS A 879 -60.20 -3.65 -1.61
CA HIS A 879 -59.90 -3.51 -0.17
C HIS A 879 -60.96 -4.25 0.65
N GLN A 880 -60.55 -5.21 1.48
CA GLN A 880 -61.28 -5.55 2.71
C GLN A 880 -60.31 -5.92 3.83
N ALA A 881 -60.63 -5.38 5.00
CA ALA A 881 -60.16 -5.70 6.36
C ALA A 881 -58.83 -5.08 6.85
N SER A 882 -58.92 -3.86 7.39
CA SER A 882 -58.39 -3.62 8.74
C SER A 882 -59.28 -2.63 9.48
N GLY A 883 -59.74 -3.03 10.67
CA GLY A 883 -60.56 -2.23 11.55
C GLY A 883 -60.20 -2.52 13.00
N LYS A 884 -59.84 -1.44 13.71
CA LYS A 884 -59.83 -1.26 15.18
C LYS A 884 -58.78 -2.06 15.95
N TRP A 885 -57.97 -1.39 16.79
CA TRP A 885 -57.45 -1.81 18.11
C TRP A 885 -56.30 -0.85 18.51
N TRP A 886 -56.63 0.35 19.03
CA TRP A 886 -55.67 1.33 19.59
C TRP A 886 -56.24 1.99 20.87
N PHE A 887 -56.63 1.18 21.85
CA PHE A 887 -56.84 1.63 23.24
C PHE A 887 -56.48 0.43 24.13
N TRP A 888 -55.80 0.67 25.26
CA TRP A 888 -55.29 -0.30 26.28
C TRP A 888 -53.84 -0.78 26.15
N ARG A 889 -52.85 0.07 26.48
CA ARG A 889 -51.64 -0.38 27.23
C ARG A 889 -50.82 0.81 27.78
N ARG A 890 -51.36 1.50 28.78
CA ARG A 890 -50.57 2.43 29.60
C ARG A 890 -50.92 2.25 31.08
N GLU A 891 -50.80 1.01 31.55
CA GLU A 891 -50.88 0.65 32.96
C GLU A 891 -50.31 -0.75 33.15
N ARG A 892 -49.01 -0.81 33.45
CA ARG A 892 -48.28 -1.84 34.23
C ARG A 892 -46.77 -1.69 33.97
N VAL A 893 -46.19 -0.65 34.58
CA VAL A 893 -44.74 -0.53 34.89
C VAL A 893 -44.62 -0.30 36.40
N LYS A 894 -45.12 -1.26 37.18
CA LYS A 894 -44.87 -1.43 38.61
C LYS A 894 -45.20 -2.89 38.91
N ASP A 895 -44.18 -3.75 38.86
CA ASP A 895 -44.09 -5.11 39.44
C ASP A 895 -43.29 -6.02 38.49
N ALA A 896 -41.95 -5.95 38.59
CA ALA A 896 -41.03 -7.07 38.33
C ALA A 896 -39.57 -6.67 38.63
N GLU A 897 -39.31 -6.05 39.79
CA GLU A 897 -38.05 -6.26 40.51
C GLU A 897 -38.33 -7.36 41.54
N LYS A 898 -37.92 -8.58 41.20
CA LYS A 898 -37.74 -9.79 42.03
C LYS A 898 -37.97 -11.03 41.15
N VAL A 899 -36.90 -11.53 40.53
CA VAL A 899 -36.26 -12.84 40.73
C VAL A 899 -34.87 -12.75 40.13
#